data_AF-Q10WG7-F1
#
_entry.id   AF-Q10WG7-F1
#
_cell.length_a   1.000
_cell.length_b   1.000
_cell.length_c   1.000
_cell.angle_alpha   90.00
_cell.angle_beta   90.00
_cell.angle_gamma   90.00
#
_symmetry.space_group_name_H-M   'P 1'
#
loop_
_entity.id
_entity.type
_entity.pdbx_description
1 polymer ?
#
loop_
_entity_poly.entity_id
_entity_poly.type
_entity_poly.pdbx_seq_one_letter_code
_entity_poly.pdbx_strand_id
1 'polypeptide(L)'
;MSIIEMSKTVTLNEASAVAETSTIGAATMDSTATTVTFKEKKGGVVIADGKTSGIKIVSRDNMITDAGGTVALTLTEKTTGIHLEDNVISMTGNETEAVVITDETNLQHQEAGINKKAISTNLNLGISNELDSPQEIVFIDSSVGGYEELANGVLPGRKVVILDSSLDGFGQIVRVLEEHPQVLSIHIVSHGTPGSLFLGNSEFNLNSIDSSNTQTLELKALSVKNILLYGCYLAAGPCGREFIEKVHQLTGANIAASARLTGGKFLGGDWELEFVRGELEVVLPFTKEIQRTWGYVLSAFEDRPAVYQIREGVLKELNPLTREFIDIGDTGIASINAAGLNRADNYMYAMERVTGTSHRLVRIDSTGTVEYVTSSGGTSSNSADAFTLTTANSSKPAAGDVDDKGYLWVVFKSEDEDSINSSVYRIKLTDPSHVSTGEINTIWTNVDWHEIAEDVAYVNADGKDYLFGVNSVGRIFEIDISAAAVDQDVNTITQLVPDMSSSVNIRDANGNSTTNRLIGDFISFDPITGVERSNFEAAWTGSEGGLYVSKNGQAYNMANFSPDEQPDRAAEELVSNTDGQNIRETDGVSTSDLSSVFHIPLIDLNGTETGDKNLDDVDYDAGTFTEGDPAVDIVETTTGTVPNPENPSNPVFNNGLIIKDYINISDPDNITTATNNNNSGVVSAGDRLATATVTLTNAYDGDELLVSSATVADGASTTVGSITIARAGTGNTAGTNNIALTLTPTTGTTASVDDFNAAIKAIQFKNTSEAPNNTNRTIQFVLTDADGNTSDEIFGPDSGGRKHTTTVAVQAVNDAPVLDLDGNNSSTATGSDYKTTFTEGGGAVAIGDSDVSITDADDINIESATITLGSRPDGDTVESLLVNGTLPGTISAGAYDSSTGVITLTGSATLSQYQAAIAQIQ
;
A
#
# COMPACT_ATOMS: atom_id res chain seq x y z
N MET A 1 43.74 -32.01 37.59
CA MET A 1 43.15 -30.69 37.32
C MET A 1 43.76 -30.21 36.02
N SER A 2 43.13 -30.60 34.93
CA SER A 2 43.45 -30.07 33.61
C SER A 2 42.57 -28.84 33.44
N ILE A 3 43.18 -27.68 33.22
CA ILE A 3 42.44 -26.46 32.89
C ILE A 3 42.35 -26.45 31.37
N ILE A 4 41.14 -26.63 30.85
CA ILE A 4 40.84 -26.48 29.44
C ILE A 4 40.43 -25.01 29.24
N GLU A 5 41.33 -24.22 28.65
CA GLU A 5 41.03 -22.86 28.22
C GLU A 5 40.78 -22.88 26.71
N MET A 6 39.55 -22.56 26.30
CA MET A 6 39.25 -22.18 24.93
C MET A 6 39.57 -20.69 24.79
N SER A 7 40.55 -20.34 23.95
CA SER A 7 40.93 -18.95 23.70
C SER A 7 40.75 -18.60 22.23
N LYS A 8 40.06 -17.48 21.98
CA LYS A 8 39.89 -16.88 20.65
C LYS A 8 41.07 -15.96 20.39
N THR A 9 41.92 -16.31 19.43
CA THR A 9 42.96 -15.40 18.94
C THR A 9 42.31 -14.40 17.98
N VAL A 10 42.22 -13.13 18.40
CA VAL A 10 41.83 -12.03 17.51
C VAL A 10 43.01 -11.74 16.58
N THR A 11 42.93 -12.25 15.36
CA THR A 11 43.75 -11.76 14.25
C THR A 11 42.95 -10.68 13.53
N LEU A 12 43.19 -9.42 13.90
CA LEU A 12 42.90 -8.30 12.99
C LEU A 12 43.98 -8.34 11.91
N ASN A 13 43.62 -8.71 10.68
CA ASN A 13 44.27 -8.18 9.48
C ASN A 13 43.41 -8.33 8.24
N GLU A 14 43.48 -7.27 7.46
CA GLU A 14 42.68 -6.88 6.31
C GLU A 14 42.57 -7.92 5.18
N ALA A 15 41.34 -8.00 4.65
CA ALA A 15 40.96 -8.11 3.24
C ALA A 15 41.61 -9.18 2.33
N SER A 16 40.77 -10.20 2.05
CA SER A 16 40.43 -10.77 0.71
C SER A 16 41.33 -11.87 0.09
N ALA A 17 40.76 -13.09 -0.08
CA ALA A 17 40.40 -13.69 -1.40
C ALA A 17 40.35 -15.26 -1.43
N VAL A 18 39.13 -15.80 -1.43
CA VAL A 18 38.44 -16.84 -2.25
C VAL A 18 39.16 -18.12 -2.77
N ALA A 19 38.54 -19.29 -2.49
CA ALA A 19 38.10 -20.38 -3.42
C ALA A 19 37.70 -21.65 -2.61
N GLU A 20 36.65 -22.46 -2.81
CA GLU A 20 35.41 -22.58 -3.63
C GLU A 20 34.47 -23.51 -2.81
N THR A 21 33.16 -23.25 -2.62
CA THR A 21 32.00 -23.69 -3.43
C THR A 21 30.73 -23.33 -2.63
N SER A 22 29.59 -22.82 -3.12
CA SER A 22 29.10 -22.38 -4.42
C SER A 22 27.88 -21.45 -4.19
N THR A 23 28.04 -20.11 -4.16
CA THR A 23 26.99 -19.12 -4.46
C THR A 23 27.58 -17.70 -4.63
N ILE A 24 27.31 -17.08 -5.81
CA ILE A 24 27.42 -15.69 -6.31
C ILE A 24 28.14 -14.63 -5.41
N GLY A 25 29.29 -14.10 -5.84
CA GLY A 25 30.07 -13.09 -5.10
C GLY A 25 29.68 -11.64 -5.42
N ALA A 26 29.53 -10.79 -4.41
CA ALA A 26 29.42 -9.33 -4.53
C ALA A 26 30.75 -8.65 -4.14
N ALA A 27 31.11 -7.54 -4.80
CA ALA A 27 32.27 -6.72 -4.43
C ALA A 27 31.83 -5.28 -4.13
N THR A 28 32.24 -4.75 -2.97
CA THR A 28 31.95 -3.39 -2.50
C THR A 28 33.01 -2.41 -3.03
N MET A 29 32.61 -1.28 -3.60
CA MET A 29 33.52 -0.22 -4.05
C MET A 29 33.63 0.92 -3.04
N ASP A 30 34.85 1.46 -2.88
CA ASP A 30 35.07 2.80 -2.34
C ASP A 30 34.81 3.85 -3.44
N SER A 31 34.22 4.99 -3.08
CA SER A 31 33.58 5.98 -3.96
C SER A 31 34.51 6.71 -4.94
N THR A 32 35.79 6.34 -5.00
CA THR A 32 36.84 7.02 -5.78
C THR A 32 37.38 6.20 -6.96
N ALA A 33 37.01 4.93 -7.11
CA ALA A 33 37.51 4.09 -8.21
C ALA A 33 36.62 4.16 -9.46
N THR A 34 37.24 4.35 -10.64
CA THR A 34 36.55 4.51 -11.93
C THR A 34 36.51 3.23 -12.78
N THR A 35 37.11 2.13 -12.31
CA THR A 35 37.15 0.85 -13.02
C THR A 35 37.22 -0.34 -12.06
N VAL A 36 36.42 -1.39 -12.33
CA VAL A 36 36.40 -2.66 -11.55
C VAL A 36 36.81 -3.81 -12.47
N THR A 37 37.63 -4.75 -11.97
CA THR A 37 38.08 -5.95 -12.69
C THR A 37 37.74 -7.21 -11.90
N PHE A 38 36.92 -8.09 -12.47
CA PHE A 38 36.48 -9.34 -11.81
C PHE A 38 37.49 -10.46 -12.05
N LYS A 39 37.91 -11.16 -10.99
CA LYS A 39 38.98 -12.17 -11.08
C LYS A 39 38.53 -13.62 -11.23
N GLU A 40 37.30 -14.02 -10.89
CA GLU A 40 36.74 -15.34 -11.26
C GLU A 40 35.26 -15.48 -10.80
N LYS A 41 34.35 -15.69 -11.76
CA LYS A 41 32.86 -15.87 -11.67
C LYS A 41 31.99 -14.60 -11.47
N LYS A 42 30.72 -14.70 -11.96
CA LYS A 42 29.69 -13.64 -12.05
C LYS A 42 29.38 -13.02 -10.68
N GLY A 43 29.24 -11.70 -10.63
CA GLY A 43 28.94 -10.96 -9.40
C GLY A 43 28.30 -9.59 -9.66
N GLY A 44 27.48 -9.11 -8.71
CA GLY A 44 26.90 -7.76 -8.71
C GLY A 44 27.83 -6.74 -8.06
N VAL A 45 27.70 -5.47 -8.46
CA VAL A 45 28.40 -4.34 -7.82
C VAL A 45 27.41 -3.64 -6.90
N VAL A 46 27.71 -3.61 -5.60
CA VAL A 46 26.93 -2.83 -4.62
C VAL A 46 27.81 -1.68 -4.16
N ILE A 47 27.34 -0.45 -4.34
CA ILE A 47 28.00 0.75 -3.83
C ILE A 47 27.25 1.14 -2.55
N ALA A 48 27.94 1.18 -1.41
CA ALA A 48 27.33 1.61 -0.16
C ALA A 48 27.05 3.12 -0.24
N ASP A 49 25.80 3.54 -0.02
CA ASP A 49 25.42 4.95 -0.03
C ASP A 49 25.94 5.64 1.24
N GLY A 50 27.20 6.05 1.19
CA GLY A 50 27.85 6.85 2.21
C GLY A 50 27.73 8.34 1.89
N LYS A 51 26.57 8.94 2.21
CA LYS A 51 26.35 10.39 2.35
C LYS A 51 26.83 11.26 1.18
N THR A 52 26.01 11.43 0.14
CA THR A 52 26.00 12.67 -0.65
C THR A 52 24.62 13.03 -1.16
N SER A 53 24.01 14.05 -0.58
CA SER A 53 22.82 14.75 -1.10
C SER A 53 23.14 15.40 -2.45
N GLY A 54 22.44 14.98 -3.52
CA GLY A 54 22.38 15.71 -4.79
C GLY A 54 22.75 14.95 -6.08
N ILE A 55 23.18 13.69 -6.02
CA ILE A 55 23.48 12.88 -7.22
C ILE A 55 22.56 11.65 -7.25
N LYS A 56 21.63 11.58 -8.21
CA LYS A 56 20.82 10.37 -8.44
C LYS A 56 21.63 9.37 -9.27
N ILE A 57 22.22 8.38 -8.61
CA ILE A 57 22.86 7.24 -9.29
C ILE A 57 21.75 6.23 -9.60
N VAL A 58 21.48 5.99 -10.88
CA VAL A 58 20.50 4.98 -11.30
C VAL A 58 21.14 3.60 -11.13
N SER A 59 20.61 2.78 -10.21
CA SER A 59 20.98 1.36 -10.17
C SER A 59 20.66 0.72 -11.52
N ARG A 60 21.61 -0.03 -12.06
CA ARG A 60 21.38 -0.89 -13.21
C ARG A 60 21.62 -2.32 -12.76
N ASP A 61 20.58 -2.95 -12.23
CA ASP A 61 20.64 -4.32 -11.71
C ASP A 61 20.85 -5.41 -12.79
N ASN A 62 21.30 -5.06 -14.00
CA ASN A 62 21.46 -5.99 -15.11
C ASN A 62 22.55 -5.57 -16.12
N MET A 63 23.84 -5.58 -15.71
CA MET A 63 24.96 -5.59 -16.66
C MET A 63 25.67 -6.95 -16.64
N ILE A 64 25.68 -7.65 -17.78
CA ILE A 64 26.37 -8.92 -17.99
C ILE A 64 27.63 -8.64 -18.82
N THR A 65 28.82 -9.00 -18.31
CA THR A 65 30.07 -8.98 -19.08
C THR A 65 30.84 -10.29 -18.94
N ASP A 66 31.58 -10.67 -19.97
CA ASP A 66 32.40 -11.88 -20.01
C ASP A 66 33.72 -11.72 -19.23
N ALA A 67 34.34 -12.85 -18.86
CA ALA A 67 35.60 -12.87 -18.09
C ALA A 67 36.73 -12.11 -18.83
N GLY A 68 37.23 -11.05 -18.19
CA GLY A 68 38.27 -10.16 -18.73
C GLY A 68 37.76 -8.84 -19.33
N GLY A 69 36.45 -8.57 -19.30
CA GLY A 69 35.86 -7.31 -19.75
C GLY A 69 35.98 -6.18 -18.73
N THR A 70 36.35 -4.98 -19.18
CA THR A 70 36.39 -3.75 -18.38
C THR A 70 35.08 -2.99 -18.54
N VAL A 71 34.41 -2.60 -17.44
CA VAL A 71 33.21 -1.74 -17.46
C VAL A 71 33.61 -0.33 -17.05
N ALA A 72 33.30 0.66 -17.88
CA ALA A 72 33.44 2.07 -17.55
C ALA A 72 32.08 2.62 -17.10
N LEU A 73 32.02 3.18 -15.90
CA LEU A 73 30.84 3.86 -15.36
C LEU A 73 30.91 5.34 -15.74
N THR A 74 29.88 5.88 -16.40
CA THR A 74 29.78 7.31 -16.72
C THR A 74 28.81 7.98 -15.75
N LEU A 75 29.34 8.84 -14.87
CA LEU A 75 28.53 9.71 -14.00
C LEU A 75 28.05 10.90 -14.83
N THR A 76 26.74 11.17 -14.83
CA THR A 76 26.18 12.36 -15.51
C THR A 76 25.59 13.28 -14.46
N GLU A 77 26.14 14.49 -14.35
CA GLU A 77 25.63 15.55 -13.48
C GLU A 77 24.33 16.11 -14.08
N LYS A 78 23.20 15.96 -13.39
CA LYS A 78 21.96 16.65 -13.75
C LYS A 78 21.99 18.02 -13.09
N THR A 79 22.35 19.05 -13.85
CA THR A 79 22.31 20.43 -13.37
C THR A 79 20.85 20.84 -13.13
N THR A 80 20.47 21.01 -11.86
CA THR A 80 19.34 21.86 -11.47
C THR A 80 19.73 23.29 -11.78
N GLY A 81 19.05 23.91 -12.73
CA GLY A 81 19.45 25.17 -13.37
C GLY A 81 19.95 26.25 -12.42
N ILE A 82 21.27 26.43 -12.37
CA ILE A 82 21.93 27.65 -11.92
C ILE A 82 23.11 27.90 -12.89
N HIS A 83 23.06 29.04 -13.56
CA HIS A 83 24.09 29.57 -14.45
C HIS A 83 25.38 29.89 -13.68
N LEU A 84 26.54 29.39 -14.13
CA LEU A 84 27.84 30.09 -14.00
C LEU A 84 28.76 29.77 -15.18
N GLU A 85 29.55 30.77 -15.56
CA GLU A 85 30.22 31.04 -16.84
C GLU A 85 31.58 30.31 -17.05
N ASP A 86 31.91 30.12 -18.34
CA ASP A 86 33.24 30.12 -19.00
C ASP A 86 34.46 29.40 -18.38
N ASN A 87 35.04 28.40 -19.09
CA ASN A 87 36.26 28.54 -19.92
C ASN A 87 36.95 27.22 -20.40
N VAL A 88 37.41 27.25 -21.68
CA VAL A 88 38.65 26.65 -22.27
C VAL A 88 38.68 25.19 -22.83
N ILE A 89 38.49 25.10 -24.16
CA ILE A 89 39.43 24.75 -25.27
C ILE A 89 40.38 23.49 -25.23
N SER A 90 40.17 22.65 -26.27
CA SER A 90 41.05 21.82 -27.15
C SER A 90 41.83 20.56 -26.72
N MET A 91 41.36 19.44 -27.29
CA MET A 91 41.98 18.25 -27.93
C MET A 91 43.52 18.08 -28.02
N THR A 92 44.01 16.82 -27.92
CA THR A 92 44.65 16.05 -29.03
C THR A 92 45.16 14.64 -28.64
N GLY A 93 44.71 13.61 -29.39
CA GLY A 93 45.40 12.33 -29.72
C GLY A 93 45.66 11.31 -28.60
N ASN A 94 45.32 10.02 -28.72
CA ASN A 94 45.55 9.14 -29.86
C ASN A 94 44.43 8.08 -30.00
N GLU A 95 43.85 8.01 -31.20
CA GLU A 95 42.71 7.16 -31.55
C GLU A 95 43.08 5.68 -31.74
N THR A 96 42.09 4.80 -31.64
CA THR A 96 41.91 3.73 -32.63
C THR A 96 40.42 3.58 -32.94
N GLU A 97 40.06 4.23 -34.04
CA GLU A 97 39.00 4.02 -35.04
C GLU A 97 37.70 3.25 -34.75
N ALA A 98 36.66 3.87 -35.28
CA ALA A 98 35.25 3.53 -35.28
C ALA A 98 34.86 2.40 -36.26
N VAL A 99 33.70 1.79 -35.98
CA VAL A 99 32.82 1.23 -37.00
C VAL A 99 31.57 2.12 -37.04
N VAL A 100 31.36 2.75 -38.20
CA VAL A 100 30.17 3.54 -38.55
C VAL A 100 29.20 2.63 -39.31
N ILE A 101 27.92 2.66 -38.94
CA ILE A 101 26.83 2.30 -39.85
C ILE A 101 25.94 3.53 -40.00
N THR A 102 25.94 4.10 -41.20
CA THR A 102 25.06 5.16 -41.67
C THR A 102 23.74 4.55 -42.15
N ASP A 103 22.62 5.09 -41.67
CA ASP A 103 21.32 4.95 -42.34
C ASP A 103 21.12 6.18 -43.23
N GLU A 104 21.26 5.99 -44.55
CA GLU A 104 20.94 7.00 -45.54
C GLU A 104 19.51 6.81 -46.04
N THR A 105 18.52 7.41 -45.35
CA THR A 105 17.35 8.05 -45.99
C THR A 105 16.66 9.07 -45.07
N ASN A 106 17.02 10.35 -45.26
CA ASN A 106 16.32 11.60 -44.91
C ASN A 106 14.78 11.55 -45.21
N LEU A 107 13.83 12.29 -44.58
CA LEU A 107 13.86 13.55 -43.79
C LEU A 107 12.49 13.83 -43.11
N GLN A 108 12.55 14.30 -41.86
CA GLN A 108 11.59 15.13 -41.10
C GLN A 108 10.46 14.50 -40.23
N HIS A 109 10.67 14.67 -38.92
CA HIS A 109 9.77 14.62 -37.74
C HIS A 109 9.23 13.26 -37.26
N GLN A 110 9.74 12.80 -36.11
CA GLN A 110 9.04 11.97 -35.12
C GLN A 110 9.85 11.85 -33.81
N GLU A 111 9.22 12.16 -32.67
CA GLU A 111 9.58 11.56 -31.37
C GLU A 111 8.83 10.23 -31.26
N ALA A 112 9.53 9.12 -30.96
CA ALA A 112 8.99 7.88 -30.39
C ALA A 112 10.10 6.83 -30.13
N GLY A 113 10.00 6.11 -29.01
CA GLY A 113 10.22 4.66 -28.96
C GLY A 113 11.61 4.14 -28.55
N ILE A 114 11.70 3.66 -27.30
CA ILE A 114 12.81 2.89 -26.75
C ILE A 114 12.78 1.46 -27.33
N ASN A 115 13.83 1.04 -28.05
CA ASN A 115 14.07 -0.36 -28.40
C ASN A 115 15.15 -0.95 -27.49
N LYS A 116 14.79 -1.84 -26.55
CA LYS A 116 15.77 -2.65 -25.81
C LYS A 116 15.68 -4.12 -26.26
N LYS A 117 16.71 -4.50 -27.01
CA LYS A 117 16.99 -5.83 -27.55
C LYS A 117 17.22 -6.84 -26.41
N ALA A 118 16.39 -7.88 -26.33
CA ALA A 118 16.58 -9.03 -25.46
C ALA A 118 17.88 -9.78 -25.84
N ILE A 119 18.73 -10.07 -24.85
CA ILE A 119 19.84 -11.03 -24.97
C ILE A 119 19.43 -12.28 -24.18
N SER A 120 19.02 -13.31 -24.91
CA SER A 120 18.89 -14.68 -24.41
C SER A 120 20.27 -15.23 -24.02
N THR A 121 20.44 -15.70 -22.78
CA THR A 121 21.61 -16.53 -22.41
C THR A 121 21.18 -17.97 -22.24
N ASN A 122 21.51 -18.80 -23.24
CA ASN A 122 21.47 -20.26 -23.13
C ASN A 122 22.69 -20.73 -22.33
N LEU A 123 22.51 -21.01 -21.04
CA LEU A 123 23.46 -21.84 -20.29
C LEU A 123 22.91 -23.27 -20.24
N ASN A 124 23.35 -24.09 -21.21
CA ASN A 124 23.08 -25.51 -21.28
C ASN A 124 23.89 -26.26 -20.19
N LEU A 125 23.34 -26.35 -18.99
CA LEU A 125 23.66 -27.44 -18.05
C LEU A 125 22.69 -28.56 -18.36
N GLY A 126 23.21 -29.71 -18.80
CA GLY A 126 22.44 -30.84 -19.33
C GLY A 126 21.49 -31.48 -18.32
N ILE A 127 20.37 -30.82 -18.05
CA ILE A 127 19.15 -31.34 -17.45
C ILE A 127 18.11 -31.25 -18.57
N SER A 128 17.50 -32.38 -18.89
CA SER A 128 16.59 -32.60 -20.03
C SER A 128 15.55 -31.49 -20.28
N ASN A 129 15.46 -31.07 -21.55
CA ASN A 129 14.44 -30.18 -22.13
C ASN A 129 12.99 -30.71 -21.93
N GLU A 130 12.34 -30.39 -20.82
CA GLU A 130 10.89 -30.64 -20.63
C GLU A 130 10.06 -29.39 -20.22
N LEU A 131 10.57 -28.17 -20.39
CA LEU A 131 9.88 -26.94 -19.92
C LEU A 131 9.52 -25.90 -21.00
N ASP A 132 9.53 -26.25 -22.29
CA ASP A 132 9.41 -25.26 -23.39
C ASP A 132 7.98 -25.09 -23.94
N SER A 133 6.95 -25.39 -23.15
CA SER A 133 5.55 -25.29 -23.59
C SER A 133 4.61 -25.05 -22.40
N PRO A 134 4.34 -23.78 -22.01
CA PRO A 134 3.45 -23.49 -20.90
C PRO A 134 2.03 -24.00 -21.22
N GLN A 135 1.44 -24.80 -20.31
CA GLN A 135 0.04 -25.23 -20.40
C GLN A 135 -0.93 -24.17 -19.85
N GLU A 136 -0.40 -23.18 -19.13
CA GLU A 136 -1.17 -22.11 -18.49
C GLU A 136 -0.55 -20.74 -18.78
N ILE A 137 -1.40 -19.77 -19.11
CA ILE A 137 -1.03 -18.36 -19.30
C ILE A 137 -1.81 -17.48 -18.32
N VAL A 138 -1.13 -16.48 -17.74
CA VAL A 138 -1.73 -15.42 -16.91
C VAL A 138 -1.65 -14.12 -17.69
N PHE A 139 -2.80 -13.61 -18.10
CA PHE A 139 -2.97 -12.29 -18.69
C PHE A 139 -3.28 -11.30 -17.57
N ILE A 140 -2.51 -10.22 -17.50
CA ILE A 140 -2.71 -9.14 -16.52
C ILE A 140 -2.85 -7.84 -17.30
N ASP A 141 -3.95 -7.14 -17.08
CA ASP A 141 -4.17 -5.83 -17.67
C ASP A 141 -3.25 -4.78 -17.04
N SER A 142 -2.58 -3.96 -17.87
CA SER A 142 -1.69 -2.91 -17.36
C SER A 142 -2.44 -1.73 -16.71
N SER A 143 -3.76 -1.65 -16.83
CA SER A 143 -4.57 -0.66 -16.11
C SER A 143 -4.77 -1.02 -14.64
N VAL A 144 -4.46 -2.25 -14.23
CA VAL A 144 -4.59 -2.69 -12.84
C VAL A 144 -3.44 -2.12 -12.00
N GLY A 145 -3.76 -1.54 -10.84
CA GLY A 145 -2.76 -1.02 -9.90
C GLY A 145 -1.72 -2.07 -9.48
N GLY A 146 -0.44 -1.73 -9.50
CA GLY A 146 0.65 -2.64 -9.11
C GLY A 146 0.73 -3.93 -9.96
N TYR A 147 0.36 -3.90 -11.24
CA TYR A 147 0.36 -5.08 -12.11
C TYR A 147 1.74 -5.77 -12.23
N GLU A 148 2.85 -5.03 -12.09
CA GLU A 148 4.21 -5.61 -12.10
C GLU A 148 4.46 -6.49 -10.87
N GLU A 149 3.94 -6.11 -9.71
CA GLU A 149 4.04 -6.91 -8.48
C GLU A 149 3.23 -8.21 -8.61
N LEU A 150 2.02 -8.12 -9.16
CA LEU A 150 1.23 -9.31 -9.50
C LEU A 150 1.94 -10.22 -10.49
N ALA A 151 2.52 -9.65 -11.54
CA ALA A 151 3.27 -10.40 -12.54
C ALA A 151 4.45 -11.15 -11.92
N ASN A 152 5.19 -10.51 -11.01
CA ASN A 152 6.29 -11.12 -10.26
C ASN A 152 5.80 -12.17 -9.25
N GLY A 153 4.58 -12.01 -8.73
CA GLY A 153 3.92 -12.94 -7.83
C GLY A 153 3.28 -14.17 -8.49
N VAL A 154 3.40 -14.33 -9.82
CA VAL A 154 2.89 -15.52 -10.51
C VAL A 154 3.76 -16.74 -10.19
N LEU A 155 3.11 -17.85 -9.86
CA LEU A 155 3.75 -19.13 -9.54
C LEU A 155 4.60 -19.64 -10.72
N PRO A 156 5.80 -20.22 -10.45
CA PRO A 156 6.65 -20.77 -11.49
C PRO A 156 5.95 -21.80 -12.40
N GLY A 157 6.35 -21.84 -13.67
CA GLY A 157 5.80 -22.77 -14.67
C GLY A 157 4.61 -22.22 -15.48
N ARG A 158 4.22 -20.97 -15.24
CA ARG A 158 3.18 -20.24 -15.98
C ARG A 158 3.81 -19.14 -16.81
N LYS A 159 3.24 -18.86 -17.99
CA LYS A 159 3.66 -17.70 -18.79
C LYS A 159 2.82 -16.49 -18.39
N VAL A 160 3.48 -15.36 -18.11
CA VAL A 160 2.82 -14.08 -17.85
C VAL A 160 2.80 -13.25 -19.12
N VAL A 161 1.67 -12.60 -19.38
CA VAL A 161 1.49 -11.66 -20.50
C VAL A 161 0.81 -10.42 -19.95
N ILE A 162 1.45 -9.27 -20.15
CA ILE A 162 0.87 -7.97 -19.81
C ILE A 162 0.10 -7.46 -21.02
N LEU A 163 -1.18 -7.12 -20.83
CA LEU A 163 -2.01 -6.51 -21.87
C LEU A 163 -1.76 -5.00 -21.86
N ASP A 164 -1.56 -4.43 -23.04
CA ASP A 164 -1.43 -2.98 -23.21
C ASP A 164 -2.81 -2.32 -23.07
N SER A 165 -2.96 -1.44 -22.08
CA SER A 165 -4.20 -0.70 -21.78
C SER A 165 -4.67 0.19 -22.93
N SER A 166 -3.82 0.52 -23.90
CA SER A 166 -4.17 1.37 -25.05
C SER A 166 -4.73 0.61 -26.26
N LEU A 167 -4.74 -0.72 -26.22
CA LEU A 167 -5.12 -1.61 -27.32
C LEU A 167 -6.33 -2.48 -26.96
N ASP A 168 -7.01 -3.06 -27.95
CA ASP A 168 -8.10 -4.03 -27.71
C ASP A 168 -7.58 -5.25 -26.94
N GLY A 169 -7.99 -5.38 -25.67
CA GLY A 169 -7.45 -6.38 -24.75
C GLY A 169 -7.85 -7.80 -25.12
N PHE A 170 -9.08 -8.00 -25.59
CA PHE A 170 -9.52 -9.34 -26.01
C PHE A 170 -8.77 -9.82 -27.26
N GLY A 171 -8.57 -8.95 -28.26
CA GLY A 171 -7.78 -9.27 -29.44
C GLY A 171 -6.31 -9.54 -29.12
N GLN A 172 -5.74 -8.92 -28.09
CA GLN A 172 -4.40 -9.27 -27.59
C GLN A 172 -4.34 -10.71 -27.06
N ILE A 173 -5.32 -11.11 -26.25
CA ILE A 173 -5.42 -12.48 -25.71
C ILE A 173 -5.50 -13.51 -26.84
N VAL A 174 -6.38 -13.27 -27.83
CA VAL A 174 -6.56 -14.17 -28.98
C VAL A 174 -5.26 -14.35 -29.75
N ARG A 175 -4.56 -13.26 -30.09
CA ARG A 175 -3.27 -13.32 -30.81
C ARG A 175 -2.23 -14.16 -30.07
N VAL A 176 -2.14 -14.01 -28.75
CA VAL A 176 -1.20 -14.79 -27.93
C VAL A 176 -1.56 -16.27 -27.93
N LEU A 177 -2.85 -16.62 -27.89
CA LEU A 177 -3.28 -18.02 -27.89
C LEU A 177 -3.15 -18.68 -29.26
N GLU A 178 -3.25 -17.93 -30.36
CA GLU A 178 -2.92 -18.43 -31.70
C GLU A 178 -1.44 -18.86 -31.81
N GLU A 179 -0.54 -18.16 -31.13
CA GLU A 179 0.89 -18.51 -31.04
C GLU A 179 1.17 -19.66 -30.05
N HIS A 180 0.20 -20.03 -29.21
CA HIS A 180 0.33 -21.01 -28.14
C HIS A 180 -0.84 -22.04 -28.11
N PRO A 181 -1.03 -22.83 -29.18
CA PRO A 181 -2.16 -23.76 -29.31
C PRO A 181 -2.17 -24.90 -28.27
N GLN A 182 -1.09 -25.09 -27.52
CA GLN A 182 -0.97 -26.08 -26.45
C GLN A 182 -1.54 -25.62 -25.09
N VAL A 183 -1.92 -24.35 -24.96
CA VAL A 183 -2.42 -23.78 -23.71
C VAL A 183 -3.81 -24.34 -23.42
N LEU A 184 -4.00 -24.85 -22.21
CA LEU A 184 -5.25 -25.47 -21.76
C LEU A 184 -6.01 -24.61 -20.76
N SER A 185 -5.32 -23.80 -19.98
CA SER A 185 -5.95 -22.90 -19.00
C SER A 185 -5.42 -21.48 -19.17
N ILE A 186 -6.31 -20.50 -19.05
CA ILE A 186 -5.92 -19.10 -19.00
C ILE A 186 -6.48 -18.44 -17.74
N HIS A 187 -5.69 -17.53 -17.18
CA HIS A 187 -6.10 -16.61 -16.13
C HIS A 187 -6.13 -15.21 -16.73
N ILE A 188 -7.19 -14.44 -16.49
CA ILE A 188 -7.33 -13.07 -16.98
C ILE A 188 -7.61 -12.19 -15.77
N VAL A 189 -6.74 -11.21 -15.54
CA VAL A 189 -6.76 -10.34 -14.37
C VAL A 189 -6.93 -8.91 -14.86
N SER A 190 -8.05 -8.30 -14.50
CA SER A 190 -8.39 -6.94 -14.91
C SER A 190 -9.40 -6.32 -13.95
N HIS A 191 -9.71 -5.04 -14.13
CA HIS A 191 -10.91 -4.49 -13.49
C HIS A 191 -12.17 -5.20 -13.99
N GLY A 192 -13.20 -5.24 -13.15
CA GLY A 192 -14.48 -5.85 -13.49
C GLY A 192 -15.65 -5.21 -12.76
N THR A 193 -16.83 -5.41 -13.33
CA THR A 193 -18.14 -5.10 -12.75
C THR A 193 -19.12 -6.22 -13.10
N PRO A 194 -20.32 -6.28 -12.50
CA PRO A 194 -21.28 -7.34 -12.82
C PRO A 194 -21.57 -7.48 -14.33
N GLY A 195 -21.02 -8.52 -14.95
CA GLY A 195 -21.19 -8.84 -16.37
C GLY A 195 -20.25 -8.12 -17.35
N SER A 196 -19.23 -7.41 -16.88
CA SER A 196 -18.24 -6.72 -17.73
C SER A 196 -16.81 -6.87 -17.21
N LEU A 197 -15.87 -7.17 -18.10
CA LEU A 197 -14.42 -7.07 -17.86
C LEU A 197 -13.84 -5.92 -18.68
N PHE A 198 -12.97 -5.13 -18.07
CA PHE A 198 -12.24 -4.04 -18.73
C PHE A 198 -10.88 -4.56 -19.18
N LEU A 199 -10.71 -4.77 -20.48
CA LEU A 199 -9.50 -5.37 -21.05
C LEU A 199 -8.92 -4.43 -22.09
N GLY A 200 -7.71 -3.95 -21.83
CA GLY A 200 -7.08 -2.96 -22.68
C GLY A 200 -7.89 -1.67 -22.69
N ASN A 201 -8.22 -1.20 -23.90
CA ASN A 201 -9.13 -0.06 -24.10
C ASN A 201 -10.57 -0.49 -24.46
N SER A 202 -10.97 -1.72 -24.10
CA SER A 202 -12.21 -2.33 -24.54
C SER A 202 -12.97 -3.00 -23.39
N GLU A 203 -14.31 -2.92 -23.43
CA GLU A 203 -15.16 -3.71 -22.56
C GLU A 203 -15.49 -5.07 -23.18
N PHE A 204 -15.32 -6.12 -22.39
CA PHE A 204 -15.74 -7.48 -22.72
C PHE A 204 -16.99 -7.84 -21.91
N ASN A 205 -18.16 -7.71 -22.55
CA ASN A 205 -19.48 -7.89 -21.94
C ASN A 205 -20.50 -8.50 -22.93
N LEU A 206 -21.76 -8.70 -22.51
CA LEU A 206 -22.79 -9.28 -23.39
C LEU A 206 -23.08 -8.43 -24.64
N ASN A 207 -23.05 -7.10 -24.51
CA ASN A 207 -23.29 -6.19 -25.62
C ASN A 207 -22.15 -6.27 -26.65
N SER A 208 -20.89 -6.31 -26.20
CA SER A 208 -19.72 -6.44 -27.07
C SER A 208 -19.73 -7.78 -27.80
N ILE A 209 -20.12 -8.87 -27.11
CA ILE A 209 -20.24 -10.21 -27.69
C ILE A 209 -21.33 -10.25 -28.77
N ASP A 210 -22.53 -9.71 -28.49
CA ASP A 210 -23.69 -9.83 -29.40
C ASP A 210 -23.66 -8.82 -30.56
N SER A 211 -23.03 -7.65 -30.38
CA SER A 211 -22.89 -6.64 -31.43
C SER A 211 -21.70 -6.88 -32.37
N SER A 212 -20.65 -7.59 -31.91
CA SER A 212 -19.44 -7.86 -32.69
C SER A 212 -19.39 -9.31 -33.20
N ASN A 213 -19.61 -9.48 -34.51
CA ASN A 213 -19.42 -10.79 -35.15
C ASN A 213 -17.95 -11.28 -35.02
N THR A 214 -16.99 -10.37 -34.85
CA THR A 214 -15.57 -10.69 -34.66
C THR A 214 -15.33 -11.33 -33.30
N GLN A 215 -15.76 -10.71 -32.19
CA GLN A 215 -15.58 -11.28 -30.85
C GLN A 215 -16.32 -12.61 -30.68
N THR A 216 -17.53 -12.72 -31.24
CA THR A 216 -18.25 -14.01 -31.26
C THR A 216 -17.49 -15.10 -32.02
N LEU A 217 -16.79 -14.77 -33.11
CA LEU A 217 -15.99 -15.74 -33.87
C LEU A 217 -14.68 -16.09 -33.14
N GLU A 218 -14.02 -15.11 -32.54
CA GLU A 218 -12.81 -15.29 -31.74
C GLU A 218 -13.08 -16.15 -30.48
N LEU A 219 -14.20 -15.91 -29.79
CA LEU A 219 -14.66 -16.75 -28.68
C LEU A 219 -14.93 -18.20 -29.10
N LYS A 220 -15.48 -18.41 -30.29
CA LYS A 220 -15.69 -19.77 -30.82
C LYS A 220 -14.40 -20.44 -31.27
N ALA A 221 -13.37 -19.66 -31.59
CA ALA A 221 -12.06 -20.15 -32.01
C ALA A 221 -11.12 -20.44 -30.82
N LEU A 222 -11.39 -19.84 -29.66
CA LEU A 222 -10.68 -20.08 -28.40
C LEU A 222 -10.69 -21.57 -28.04
N SER A 223 -9.55 -22.23 -28.18
CA SER A 223 -9.37 -23.66 -27.94
C SER A 223 -8.76 -23.95 -26.57
N VAL A 224 -9.29 -23.29 -25.53
CA VAL A 224 -8.86 -23.47 -24.13
C VAL A 224 -9.87 -24.32 -23.36
N LYS A 225 -9.39 -25.13 -22.42
CA LYS A 225 -10.23 -25.98 -21.57
C LYS A 225 -10.82 -25.19 -20.40
N ASN A 226 -10.03 -24.29 -19.80
CA ASN A 226 -10.42 -23.54 -18.61
C ASN A 226 -10.13 -22.04 -18.76
N ILE A 227 -11.04 -21.21 -18.27
CA ILE A 227 -10.90 -19.76 -18.21
C ILE A 227 -11.16 -19.32 -16.77
N LEU A 228 -10.19 -18.67 -16.15
CA LEU A 228 -10.32 -18.12 -14.80
C LEU A 228 -10.29 -16.59 -14.91
N LEU A 229 -11.38 -15.94 -14.50
CA LEU A 229 -11.61 -14.52 -14.66
C LEU A 229 -11.54 -13.82 -13.29
N TYR A 230 -10.55 -12.97 -13.12
CA TYR A 230 -10.36 -12.13 -11.94
C TYR A 230 -10.75 -10.70 -12.32
N GLY A 231 -11.87 -10.25 -11.76
CA GLY A 231 -12.36 -8.88 -11.89
C GLY A 231 -13.49 -8.64 -10.90
N CYS A 232 -13.44 -7.54 -10.16
CA CYS A 232 -14.37 -7.31 -9.06
C CYS A 232 -15.83 -7.53 -9.48
N TYR A 233 -16.56 -8.33 -8.71
CA TYR A 233 -18.00 -8.58 -8.90
C TYR A 233 -18.45 -9.12 -10.27
N LEU A 234 -17.54 -9.61 -11.11
CA LEU A 234 -17.84 -10.01 -12.49
C LEU A 234 -19.05 -10.94 -12.63
N ALA A 235 -19.09 -11.99 -11.82
CA ALA A 235 -20.16 -12.99 -11.81
C ALA A 235 -21.30 -12.67 -10.81
N ALA A 236 -21.30 -11.47 -10.24
CA ALA A 236 -22.33 -11.05 -9.30
C ALA A 236 -23.69 -10.83 -10.01
N GLY A 237 -24.75 -11.17 -9.29
CA GLY A 237 -26.12 -10.94 -9.74
C GLY A 237 -26.55 -11.69 -11.02
N PRO A 238 -27.75 -11.41 -11.53
CA PRO A 238 -28.26 -12.04 -12.76
C PRO A 238 -27.45 -11.69 -14.01
N CYS A 239 -27.02 -10.43 -14.16
CA CYS A 239 -26.26 -9.97 -15.33
C CYS A 239 -24.89 -10.66 -15.44
N GLY A 240 -24.14 -10.73 -14.33
CA GLY A 240 -22.85 -11.42 -14.29
C GLY A 240 -22.98 -12.91 -14.63
N ARG A 241 -23.99 -13.59 -14.09
CA ARG A 241 -24.26 -14.99 -14.41
C ARG A 241 -24.59 -15.20 -15.89
N GLU A 242 -25.43 -14.34 -16.47
CA GLU A 242 -25.78 -14.42 -17.89
C GLU A 242 -24.55 -14.23 -18.79
N PHE A 243 -23.69 -13.28 -18.44
CA PHE A 243 -22.40 -13.08 -19.11
C PHE A 243 -21.53 -14.34 -19.06
N ILE A 244 -21.31 -14.94 -17.88
CA ILE A 244 -20.50 -16.18 -17.76
C ILE A 244 -21.13 -17.35 -18.54
N GLU A 245 -22.45 -17.50 -18.50
CA GLU A 245 -23.15 -18.52 -19.29
C GLU A 245 -22.94 -18.33 -20.80
N LYS A 246 -22.97 -17.09 -21.28
CA LYS A 246 -22.74 -16.78 -22.69
C LYS A 246 -21.31 -17.10 -23.12
N VAL A 247 -20.31 -16.73 -22.32
CA VAL A 247 -18.90 -17.05 -22.60
C VAL A 247 -18.68 -18.56 -22.60
N HIS A 248 -19.27 -19.29 -21.64
CA HIS A 248 -19.21 -20.75 -21.59
C HIS A 248 -19.86 -21.40 -22.83
N GLN A 249 -21.02 -20.91 -23.27
CA GLN A 249 -21.70 -21.43 -24.46
C GLN A 249 -20.90 -21.22 -25.75
N LEU A 250 -20.17 -20.10 -25.85
CA LEU A 250 -19.40 -19.76 -27.05
C LEU A 250 -18.05 -20.50 -27.12
N THR A 251 -17.36 -20.62 -25.99
CA THR A 251 -16.02 -21.22 -25.91
C THR A 251 -16.06 -22.73 -25.64
N GLY A 252 -17.10 -23.22 -24.97
CA GLY A 252 -17.15 -24.58 -24.42
C GLY A 252 -16.20 -24.82 -23.23
N ALA A 253 -15.47 -23.79 -22.77
CA ALA A 253 -14.52 -23.90 -21.66
C ALA A 253 -15.23 -23.98 -20.31
N ASN A 254 -14.61 -24.61 -19.31
CA ASN A 254 -15.02 -24.43 -17.92
C ASN A 254 -14.58 -23.04 -17.44
N ILE A 255 -15.43 -22.34 -16.69
CA ILE A 255 -15.18 -20.97 -16.26
C ILE A 255 -15.24 -20.88 -14.74
N ALA A 256 -14.26 -20.23 -14.13
CA ALA A 256 -14.35 -19.73 -12.77
C ALA A 256 -14.23 -18.20 -12.79
N ALA A 257 -15.07 -17.50 -12.04
CA ALA A 257 -15.10 -16.04 -12.02
C ALA A 257 -15.41 -15.51 -10.63
N SER A 258 -14.82 -14.38 -10.30
CA SER A 258 -15.08 -13.64 -9.07
C SER A 258 -16.50 -13.07 -9.06
N ALA A 259 -17.20 -13.24 -7.95
CA ALA A 259 -18.52 -12.67 -7.68
C ALA A 259 -18.51 -11.63 -6.55
N ARG A 260 -17.33 -11.36 -5.97
CA ARG A 260 -17.10 -10.35 -4.93
C ARG A 260 -15.89 -9.48 -5.27
N LEU A 261 -15.51 -8.61 -4.35
CA LEU A 261 -14.31 -7.80 -4.41
C LEU A 261 -13.07 -8.72 -4.50
N THR A 262 -12.25 -8.55 -5.54
CA THR A 262 -11.10 -9.41 -5.79
C THR A 262 -9.79 -8.64 -5.60
N GLY A 263 -8.87 -9.20 -4.82
CA GLY A 263 -7.56 -8.60 -4.58
C GLY A 263 -7.03 -8.83 -3.17
N GLY A 264 -6.25 -7.88 -2.67
CA GLY A 264 -5.60 -7.97 -1.37
C GLY A 264 -6.57 -8.21 -0.22
N LYS A 265 -6.31 -9.23 0.60
CA LYS A 265 -7.12 -9.59 1.78
C LYS A 265 -7.35 -8.42 2.75
N PHE A 266 -6.37 -7.53 2.85
CA PHE A 266 -6.40 -6.39 3.77
C PHE A 266 -7.28 -5.23 3.30
N LEU A 267 -7.74 -5.25 2.05
CA LEU A 267 -8.69 -4.28 1.48
C LEU A 267 -10.10 -4.87 1.41
N GLY A 268 -10.37 -5.96 2.14
CA GLY A 268 -11.65 -6.67 2.10
C GLY A 268 -11.87 -7.53 0.85
N GLY A 269 -10.95 -7.50 -0.11
CA GLY A 269 -10.96 -8.37 -1.28
C GLY A 269 -10.48 -9.78 -0.94
N ASP A 270 -10.78 -10.75 -1.80
CA ASP A 270 -10.14 -12.06 -1.75
C ASP A 270 -9.74 -12.52 -3.15
N TRP A 271 -9.09 -13.67 -3.25
CA TRP A 271 -8.72 -14.26 -4.54
C TRP A 271 -9.62 -15.43 -4.90
N GLU A 272 -10.76 -15.58 -4.22
CA GLU A 272 -11.70 -16.65 -4.47
C GLU A 272 -12.48 -16.39 -5.78
N LEU A 273 -12.76 -17.46 -6.50
CA LEU A 273 -13.62 -17.43 -7.68
C LEU A 273 -14.90 -18.18 -7.33
N GLU A 274 -15.86 -17.45 -6.77
CA GLU A 274 -17.02 -18.02 -6.10
C GLU A 274 -18.06 -18.55 -7.09
N PHE A 275 -17.98 -18.13 -8.35
CA PHE A 275 -18.82 -18.67 -9.40
C PHE A 275 -18.02 -19.61 -10.30
N VAL A 276 -18.41 -20.89 -10.32
CA VAL A 276 -17.81 -21.91 -11.19
C VAL A 276 -18.88 -22.48 -12.11
N ARG A 277 -18.59 -22.50 -13.41
CA ARG A 277 -19.39 -23.11 -14.46
C ARG A 277 -18.60 -24.21 -15.18
N GLY A 278 -19.12 -25.45 -15.12
CA GLY A 278 -18.45 -26.64 -15.67
C GLY A 278 -17.70 -27.44 -14.60
N GLU A 279 -16.83 -28.36 -15.03
CA GLU A 279 -16.01 -29.19 -14.13
C GLU A 279 -14.57 -28.65 -14.10
N LEU A 280 -14.28 -27.83 -13.09
CA LEU A 280 -12.98 -27.19 -12.88
C LEU A 280 -12.60 -27.19 -11.39
N GLU A 281 -11.36 -27.53 -11.10
CA GLU A 281 -10.71 -27.25 -9.82
C GLU A 281 -10.01 -25.89 -9.93
N VAL A 282 -10.36 -24.96 -9.04
CA VAL A 282 -9.77 -23.61 -9.02
C VAL A 282 -8.39 -23.68 -8.37
N VAL A 283 -7.36 -23.48 -9.19
CA VAL A 283 -5.97 -23.30 -8.73
C VAL A 283 -5.55 -21.88 -9.09
N LEU A 284 -5.24 -21.09 -8.07
CA LEU A 284 -4.84 -19.69 -8.26
C LEU A 284 -3.44 -19.59 -8.87
N PRO A 285 -3.18 -18.63 -9.78
CA PRO A 285 -1.90 -18.50 -10.45
C PRO A 285 -0.85 -17.81 -9.58
N PHE A 286 -1.24 -17.27 -8.42
CA PHE A 286 -0.44 -16.37 -7.60
C PHE A 286 0.15 -17.05 -6.37
N THR A 287 1.33 -16.60 -5.90
CA THR A 287 1.89 -17.05 -4.61
C THR A 287 0.97 -16.67 -3.45
N LYS A 288 1.04 -17.41 -2.34
CA LYS A 288 0.30 -17.05 -1.12
C LYS A 288 0.76 -15.72 -0.53
N GLU A 289 2.00 -15.31 -0.82
CA GLU A 289 2.57 -14.04 -0.39
C GLU A 289 1.88 -12.89 -1.13
N ILE A 290 1.91 -12.88 -2.47
CA ILE A 290 1.28 -11.80 -3.24
C ILE A 290 -0.23 -11.74 -2.99
N GLN A 291 -0.89 -12.89 -2.81
CA GLN A 291 -2.32 -12.91 -2.47
C GLN A 291 -2.64 -12.19 -1.15
N ARG A 292 -1.68 -12.16 -0.22
CA ARG A 292 -1.83 -11.48 1.08
C ARG A 292 -1.35 -10.04 1.01
N THR A 293 -0.24 -9.78 0.34
CA THR A 293 0.48 -8.50 0.42
C THR A 293 0.17 -7.53 -0.71
N TRP A 294 -0.48 -7.98 -1.78
CA TRP A 294 -0.81 -7.08 -2.88
C TRP A 294 -1.78 -5.99 -2.41
N GLY A 295 -1.35 -4.75 -2.52
CA GLY A 295 -1.99 -3.58 -1.91
C GLY A 295 -3.12 -2.97 -2.71
N TYR A 296 -3.80 -3.74 -3.57
CA TYR A 296 -4.83 -3.25 -4.48
C TYR A 296 -6.03 -4.22 -4.55
N VAL A 297 -7.14 -3.73 -5.06
CA VAL A 297 -8.30 -4.52 -5.50
C VAL A 297 -8.59 -4.25 -6.98
N LEU A 298 -9.26 -5.18 -7.65
CA LEU A 298 -9.60 -5.08 -9.07
C LEU A 298 -10.83 -4.16 -9.34
N SER A 299 -11.02 -3.11 -8.53
CA SER A 299 -12.06 -2.07 -8.68
C SER A 299 -11.45 -0.76 -9.16
N ALA A 300 -12.14 0.03 -9.99
CA ALA A 300 -11.56 1.26 -10.56
C ALA A 300 -11.43 2.40 -9.54
N PHE A 301 -12.47 2.63 -8.74
CA PHE A 301 -12.38 3.29 -7.45
C PHE A 301 -12.67 2.28 -6.33
N GLU A 302 -12.04 2.45 -5.18
CA GLU A 302 -12.27 1.58 -4.02
C GLU A 302 -13.57 1.94 -3.31
N ASP A 303 -14.18 0.94 -2.69
CA ASP A 303 -15.31 1.16 -1.80
C ASP A 303 -14.81 1.56 -0.41
N ARG A 304 -14.36 2.82 -0.27
CA ARG A 304 -13.88 3.41 0.98
C ARG A 304 -14.33 4.85 1.12
N PRO A 305 -14.34 5.40 2.35
CA PRO A 305 -14.45 6.84 2.57
C PRO A 305 -13.43 7.60 1.71
N ALA A 306 -13.92 8.39 0.77
CA ALA A 306 -13.09 9.26 -0.06
C ALA A 306 -13.91 10.48 -0.48
N VAL A 307 -13.22 11.62 -0.65
CA VAL A 307 -13.79 12.81 -1.27
C VAL A 307 -12.95 13.12 -2.48
N TYR A 308 -13.57 13.02 -3.64
CA TYR A 308 -12.91 13.31 -4.91
C TYR A 308 -13.32 14.69 -5.40
N GLN A 309 -12.45 15.30 -6.17
CA GLN A 309 -12.71 16.56 -6.83
C GLN A 309 -12.08 16.53 -8.22
N ILE A 310 -12.81 17.01 -9.22
CA ILE A 310 -12.21 17.32 -10.52
C ILE A 310 -11.99 18.82 -10.61
N ARG A 311 -10.76 19.21 -10.92
CA ARG A 311 -10.36 20.60 -11.06
C ARG A 311 -9.55 20.81 -12.32
N GLU A 312 -10.09 21.56 -13.28
CA GLU A 312 -9.43 21.81 -14.57
C GLU A 312 -8.91 20.51 -15.20
N GLY A 313 -9.67 19.42 -15.04
CA GLY A 313 -9.33 18.09 -15.56
C GLY A 313 -8.39 17.27 -14.66
N VAL A 314 -7.86 17.82 -13.57
CA VAL A 314 -7.06 17.07 -12.59
C VAL A 314 -7.98 16.45 -11.55
N LEU A 315 -7.86 15.13 -11.38
CA LEU A 315 -8.54 14.38 -10.34
C LEU A 315 -7.74 14.46 -9.05
N LYS A 316 -8.41 14.88 -7.98
CA LYS A 316 -7.85 15.07 -6.66
C LYS A 316 -8.63 14.29 -5.61
N GLU A 317 -7.95 13.93 -4.54
CA GLU A 317 -8.53 13.27 -3.37
C GLU A 317 -8.18 14.04 -2.09
N LEU A 318 -9.14 14.20 -1.18
CA LEU A 318 -8.88 14.80 0.12
C LEU A 318 -8.07 13.86 1.02
N ASN A 319 -6.84 14.26 1.37
CA ASN A 319 -6.08 13.56 2.40
C ASN A 319 -6.59 13.99 3.79
N PRO A 320 -7.15 13.09 4.62
CA PRO A 320 -7.73 13.46 5.91
C PRO A 320 -6.69 13.83 6.98
N LEU A 321 -5.43 13.38 6.84
CA LEU A 321 -4.34 13.69 7.77
C LEU A 321 -3.81 15.11 7.56
N THR A 322 -3.39 15.42 6.33
CA THR A 322 -2.85 16.75 5.96
C THR A 322 -3.96 17.76 5.76
N ARG A 323 -5.18 17.27 5.51
CA ARG A 323 -6.37 18.04 5.20
C ARG A 323 -6.21 18.83 3.88
N GLU A 324 -5.41 18.32 2.97
CA GLU A 324 -5.23 18.91 1.65
C GLU A 324 -5.70 17.94 0.55
N PHE A 325 -6.25 18.49 -0.52
CA PHE A 325 -6.49 17.72 -1.74
C PHE A 325 -5.17 17.42 -2.44
N ILE A 326 -4.86 16.14 -2.63
CA ILE A 326 -3.69 15.64 -3.35
C ILE A 326 -4.08 15.21 -4.76
N ASP A 327 -3.16 15.37 -5.71
CA ASP A 327 -3.35 14.92 -7.10
C ASP A 327 -3.27 13.40 -7.14
N ILE A 328 -4.29 12.75 -7.70
CA ILE A 328 -4.31 11.28 -7.89
C ILE A 328 -4.45 10.88 -9.36
N GLY A 329 -4.90 11.79 -10.22
CA GLY A 329 -5.04 11.52 -11.65
C GLY A 329 -5.16 12.79 -12.49
N ASP A 330 -4.96 12.66 -13.80
CA ASP A 330 -5.13 13.77 -14.75
C ASP A 330 -5.85 13.29 -16.00
N THR A 331 -7.03 13.86 -16.25
CA THR A 331 -7.84 13.58 -17.44
C THR A 331 -7.27 14.18 -18.71
N GLY A 332 -6.42 15.19 -18.60
CA GLY A 332 -5.95 16.01 -19.72
C GLY A 332 -7.04 16.89 -20.35
N ILE A 333 -8.26 16.92 -19.80
CA ILE A 333 -9.41 17.64 -20.36
C ILE A 333 -10.00 18.61 -19.32
N ALA A 334 -9.56 19.86 -19.40
CA ALA A 334 -9.93 20.88 -18.42
C ALA A 334 -11.41 21.30 -18.38
N SER A 335 -12.19 20.88 -19.39
CA SER A 335 -13.62 21.20 -19.51
C SER A 335 -14.55 20.13 -18.93
N ILE A 336 -14.00 19.08 -18.31
CA ILE A 336 -14.74 18.07 -17.55
C ILE A 336 -15.15 18.67 -16.20
N ASN A 337 -16.44 18.58 -15.89
CA ASN A 337 -17.02 18.98 -14.60
C ASN A 337 -18.35 18.23 -14.37
N ALA A 338 -19.07 18.53 -13.28
CA ALA A 338 -20.34 17.88 -12.94
C ALA A 338 -20.24 16.35 -12.87
N ALA A 339 -19.30 15.91 -12.06
CA ALA A 339 -18.90 14.56 -11.81
C ALA A 339 -19.70 13.94 -10.65
N GLY A 340 -19.94 12.64 -10.73
CA GLY A 340 -20.49 11.87 -9.62
C GLY A 340 -19.96 10.44 -9.65
N LEU A 341 -19.73 9.84 -8.48
CA LEU A 341 -19.19 8.48 -8.37
C LEU A 341 -20.35 7.47 -8.47
N ASN A 342 -20.37 6.69 -9.55
CA ASN A 342 -21.34 5.63 -9.71
C ASN A 342 -20.89 4.37 -8.95
N ARG A 343 -21.64 4.01 -7.92
CA ARG A 343 -21.36 2.85 -7.06
C ARG A 343 -21.59 1.50 -7.74
N ALA A 344 -22.38 1.47 -8.80
CA ALA A 344 -22.68 0.22 -9.51
C ALA A 344 -21.46 -0.34 -10.27
N ASP A 345 -20.58 0.55 -10.74
CA ASP A 345 -19.36 0.19 -11.46
C ASP A 345 -18.07 0.73 -10.83
N ASN A 346 -18.18 1.58 -9.80
CA ASN A 346 -17.08 2.30 -9.16
C ASN A 346 -16.27 3.15 -10.15
N TYR A 347 -16.96 3.87 -11.05
CA TYR A 347 -16.36 4.91 -11.90
C TYR A 347 -17.00 6.26 -11.66
N MET A 348 -16.23 7.30 -11.92
CA MET A 348 -16.72 8.66 -11.88
C MET A 348 -17.30 9.03 -13.25
N TYR A 349 -18.52 9.56 -13.27
CA TYR A 349 -19.18 10.01 -14.50
C TYR A 349 -19.32 11.51 -14.48
N ALA A 350 -18.92 12.17 -15.56
CA ALA A 350 -18.88 13.62 -15.64
C ALA A 350 -19.32 14.12 -17.03
N MET A 351 -19.45 15.44 -17.16
CA MET A 351 -19.77 16.10 -18.43
C MET A 351 -18.59 16.90 -18.95
N GLU A 352 -18.10 16.53 -20.13
CA GLU A 352 -17.14 17.34 -20.87
C GLU A 352 -17.88 18.43 -21.67
N ARG A 353 -17.50 19.69 -21.49
CA ARG A 353 -17.98 20.78 -22.37
C ARG A 353 -17.19 20.84 -23.67
N VAL A 354 -17.90 20.73 -24.81
CA VAL A 354 -17.35 20.80 -26.17
C VAL A 354 -17.53 22.20 -26.78
N THR A 355 -18.75 22.72 -26.71
CA THR A 355 -19.10 24.09 -27.11
C THR A 355 -20.08 24.67 -26.09
N GLY A 356 -20.46 25.94 -26.24
CA GLY A 356 -21.37 26.61 -25.30
C GLY A 356 -22.66 25.84 -25.03
N THR A 357 -23.20 25.09 -26.00
CA THR A 357 -24.45 24.31 -25.82
C THR A 357 -24.26 22.81 -25.90
N SER A 358 -23.04 22.30 -26.09
CA SER A 358 -22.80 20.88 -26.43
C SER A 358 -21.87 20.25 -25.41
N HIS A 359 -22.31 19.14 -24.84
CA HIS A 359 -21.62 18.43 -23.77
C HIS A 359 -21.56 16.92 -24.07
N ARG A 360 -20.47 16.25 -23.71
CA ARG A 360 -20.30 14.81 -23.86
C ARG A 360 -20.28 14.14 -22.50
N LEU A 361 -20.97 13.01 -22.38
CA LEU A 361 -20.90 12.18 -21.18
C LEU A 361 -19.59 11.38 -21.19
N VAL A 362 -18.84 11.48 -20.11
CA VAL A 362 -17.58 10.78 -19.91
C VAL A 362 -17.62 9.95 -18.65
N ARG A 363 -16.78 8.92 -18.62
CA ARG A 363 -16.52 8.04 -17.50
C ARG A 363 -15.02 8.05 -17.24
N ILE A 364 -14.63 8.09 -15.98
CA ILE A 364 -13.27 8.38 -15.53
C ILE A 364 -12.89 7.37 -14.45
N ASP A 365 -11.68 6.82 -14.52
CA ASP A 365 -11.11 5.95 -13.47
C ASP A 365 -10.23 6.73 -12.47
N SER A 366 -9.70 6.04 -11.46
CA SER A 366 -8.87 6.64 -10.40
C SER A 366 -7.54 7.23 -10.90
N THR A 367 -7.05 6.83 -12.08
CA THR A 367 -5.85 7.40 -12.70
C THR A 367 -6.14 8.68 -13.50
N GLY A 368 -7.42 9.01 -13.67
CA GLY A 368 -7.88 10.08 -14.55
C GLY A 368 -8.10 9.64 -16.00
N THR A 369 -7.98 8.35 -16.34
CA THR A 369 -8.21 7.91 -17.73
C THR A 369 -9.67 8.13 -18.11
N VAL A 370 -9.90 8.80 -19.26
CA VAL A 370 -11.23 9.16 -19.75
C VAL A 370 -11.71 8.20 -20.83
N GLU A 371 -12.90 7.64 -20.61
CA GLU A 371 -13.68 6.92 -21.61
C GLU A 371 -14.97 7.68 -21.96
N TYR A 372 -15.41 7.60 -23.20
CA TYR A 372 -16.62 8.27 -23.68
C TYR A 372 -17.81 7.33 -23.62
N VAL A 373 -18.86 7.73 -22.89
CA VAL A 373 -20.06 6.92 -22.75
C VAL A 373 -20.93 7.09 -24.00
N THR A 374 -21.21 6.00 -24.67
CA THR A 374 -22.04 5.94 -25.89
C THR A 374 -23.52 6.14 -25.57
N SER A 375 -24.33 6.40 -26.60
CA SER A 375 -25.78 6.58 -26.45
C SER A 375 -26.52 5.36 -25.86
N SER A 376 -25.92 4.16 -25.92
CA SER A 376 -26.44 2.92 -25.36
C SER A 376 -25.79 2.51 -24.03
N GLY A 377 -24.99 3.39 -23.42
CA GLY A 377 -24.38 3.19 -22.10
C GLY A 377 -23.09 2.35 -22.07
N GLY A 378 -22.62 1.84 -23.21
CA GLY A 378 -21.26 1.28 -23.31
C GLY A 378 -20.21 2.38 -23.44
N THR A 379 -18.91 2.06 -23.36
CA THR A 379 -17.84 3.07 -23.49
C THR A 379 -17.04 2.96 -24.80
N SER A 380 -16.32 4.02 -25.14
CA SER A 380 -15.41 4.11 -26.29
C SER A 380 -14.24 5.03 -25.95
N SER A 381 -13.04 4.70 -26.44
CA SER A 381 -11.89 5.63 -26.39
C SER A 381 -11.99 6.76 -27.42
N ASN A 382 -12.94 6.67 -28.36
CA ASN A 382 -13.15 7.68 -29.40
C ASN A 382 -14.28 8.65 -29.04
N SER A 383 -13.90 9.92 -28.85
CA SER A 383 -14.81 11.01 -28.47
C SER A 383 -15.97 11.28 -29.44
N ALA A 384 -15.91 10.77 -30.68
CA ALA A 384 -17.00 10.91 -31.65
C ALA A 384 -18.18 9.96 -31.40
N ASP A 385 -17.97 8.90 -30.62
CA ASP A 385 -18.99 7.89 -30.30
C ASP A 385 -19.79 8.27 -29.02
N ALA A 386 -19.37 9.34 -28.35
CA ALA A 386 -19.95 9.82 -27.10
C ALA A 386 -21.42 10.23 -27.27
N PHE A 387 -22.24 9.89 -26.27
CA PHE A 387 -23.52 10.54 -26.03
C PHE A 387 -23.28 12.03 -25.87
N THR A 388 -23.96 12.81 -26.72
CA THR A 388 -23.87 14.26 -26.72
C THR A 388 -25.19 14.86 -26.25
N LEU A 389 -25.12 15.61 -25.15
CA LEU A 389 -26.21 16.41 -24.65
C LEU A 389 -26.13 17.83 -25.23
N THR A 390 -27.26 18.34 -25.73
CA THR A 390 -27.36 19.73 -26.18
C THR A 390 -28.30 20.52 -25.29
N THR A 391 -27.80 21.54 -24.60
CA THR A 391 -28.60 22.43 -23.76
C THR A 391 -29.28 23.52 -24.60
N ALA A 392 -30.37 24.09 -24.10
CA ALA A 392 -31.14 25.11 -24.81
C ALA A 392 -30.40 26.45 -24.95
N ASN A 393 -29.48 26.75 -24.04
CA ASN A 393 -28.74 28.01 -23.96
C ASN A 393 -27.27 27.74 -23.67
N SER A 394 -26.40 28.72 -23.93
CA SER A 394 -24.97 28.59 -23.62
C SER A 394 -24.76 28.39 -22.12
N SER A 395 -24.18 27.26 -21.74
CA SER A 395 -24.06 26.82 -20.35
C SER A 395 -22.77 26.04 -20.09
N LYS A 396 -22.38 25.96 -18.83
CA LYS A 396 -21.32 25.08 -18.34
C LYS A 396 -21.89 24.04 -17.38
N PRO A 397 -21.40 22.79 -17.40
CA PRO A 397 -21.64 21.86 -16.31
C PRO A 397 -21.01 22.46 -15.05
N ALA A 398 -21.82 22.70 -14.03
CA ALA A 398 -21.40 23.37 -12.79
C ALA A 398 -21.28 22.39 -11.64
N ALA A 399 -22.25 21.49 -11.50
CA ALA A 399 -22.37 20.55 -10.39
C ALA A 399 -22.95 19.24 -10.89
N GLY A 400 -22.58 18.11 -10.29
CA GLY A 400 -23.24 16.84 -10.56
C GLY A 400 -23.14 15.83 -9.43
N ASP A 401 -24.00 14.82 -9.45
CA ASP A 401 -23.82 13.63 -8.63
C ASP A 401 -24.62 12.44 -9.20
N VAL A 402 -24.24 11.22 -8.85
CA VAL A 402 -24.90 9.99 -9.29
C VAL A 402 -25.79 9.43 -8.19
N ASP A 403 -27.06 9.17 -8.50
CA ASP A 403 -27.98 8.52 -7.57
C ASP A 403 -27.79 7.00 -7.49
N ASP A 404 -28.41 6.38 -6.46
CA ASP A 404 -28.37 4.94 -6.21
C ASP A 404 -28.99 4.07 -7.33
N LYS A 405 -29.61 4.69 -8.34
CA LYS A 405 -30.23 4.04 -9.50
C LYS A 405 -29.40 4.23 -10.78
N GLY A 406 -28.24 4.89 -10.70
CA GLY A 406 -27.34 5.10 -11.84
C GLY A 406 -27.80 6.21 -12.78
N TYR A 407 -28.44 7.25 -12.25
CA TYR A 407 -28.62 8.51 -12.97
C TYR A 407 -27.61 9.55 -12.53
N LEU A 408 -26.90 10.15 -13.48
CA LEU A 408 -26.15 11.36 -13.26
C LEU A 408 -27.11 12.56 -13.31
N TRP A 409 -27.18 13.28 -12.20
CA TRP A 409 -27.85 14.57 -12.09
C TRP A 409 -26.83 15.67 -12.37
N VAL A 410 -27.17 16.61 -13.25
CA VAL A 410 -26.26 17.67 -13.69
C VAL A 410 -26.93 19.02 -13.60
N VAL A 411 -26.31 19.96 -12.90
CA VAL A 411 -26.69 21.38 -12.93
C VAL A 411 -25.86 22.10 -13.98
N PHE A 412 -26.53 22.64 -14.99
CA PHE A 412 -25.93 23.49 -16.01
C PHE A 412 -26.18 24.96 -15.68
N LYS A 413 -25.12 25.72 -15.38
CA LYS A 413 -25.19 27.17 -15.18
C LYS A 413 -25.08 27.91 -16.52
N SER A 414 -25.94 28.91 -16.72
CA SER A 414 -25.85 29.85 -17.84
C SER A 414 -24.48 30.55 -17.86
N GLU A 415 -23.90 30.70 -19.05
CA GLU A 415 -22.67 31.49 -19.25
C GLU A 415 -22.93 33.00 -19.26
N ASP A 416 -24.18 33.39 -19.44
CA ASP A 416 -24.64 34.75 -19.19
C ASP A 416 -24.98 34.86 -17.70
N GLU A 417 -24.19 35.63 -16.94
CA GLU A 417 -24.38 35.84 -15.49
C GLU A 417 -25.63 36.68 -15.17
N ASP A 418 -26.18 37.40 -16.16
CA ASP A 418 -27.43 38.16 -16.00
C ASP A 418 -28.68 37.32 -16.35
N SER A 419 -28.49 36.06 -16.74
CA SER A 419 -29.53 35.17 -17.26
C SER A 419 -30.08 34.21 -16.20
N ILE A 420 -31.38 33.95 -16.29
CA ILE A 420 -32.11 32.99 -15.45
C ILE A 420 -32.17 31.58 -16.06
N ASN A 421 -31.45 31.32 -17.17
CA ASN A 421 -31.62 30.15 -18.03
C ASN A 421 -30.77 28.92 -17.63
N SER A 422 -30.47 28.76 -16.35
CA SER A 422 -29.80 27.57 -15.84
C SER A 422 -30.77 26.40 -15.73
N SER A 423 -30.27 25.18 -15.86
CA SER A 423 -31.11 23.98 -16.04
C SER A 423 -30.54 22.79 -15.28
N VAL A 424 -31.42 21.84 -14.93
CA VAL A 424 -31.02 20.57 -14.31
C VAL A 424 -31.36 19.44 -15.26
N TYR A 425 -30.41 18.56 -15.51
CA TYR A 425 -30.57 17.39 -16.35
C TYR A 425 -30.41 16.13 -15.52
N ARG A 426 -31.16 15.10 -15.90
CA ARG A 426 -30.99 13.74 -15.41
C ARG A 426 -30.55 12.88 -16.58
N ILE A 427 -29.50 12.08 -16.41
CA ILE A 427 -28.90 11.27 -17.49
C ILE A 427 -28.76 9.83 -17.00
N LYS A 428 -29.42 8.88 -17.67
CA LYS A 428 -29.31 7.45 -17.33
C LYS A 428 -27.98 6.89 -17.83
N LEU A 429 -27.09 6.48 -16.93
CA LEU A 429 -25.74 6.08 -17.32
C LEU A 429 -25.72 4.82 -18.22
N THR A 430 -26.61 3.87 -17.94
CA THR A 430 -26.71 2.59 -18.66
C THR A 430 -27.45 2.66 -20.00
N ASP A 431 -28.18 3.75 -20.26
CA ASP A 431 -28.84 4.02 -21.54
C ASP A 431 -29.06 5.54 -21.67
N PRO A 432 -28.02 6.33 -22.00
CA PRO A 432 -28.13 7.78 -22.04
C PRO A 432 -29.17 8.28 -23.04
N SER A 433 -29.50 7.51 -24.08
CA SER A 433 -30.55 7.84 -25.04
C SER A 433 -31.98 7.56 -24.57
N HIS A 434 -32.16 6.97 -23.38
CA HIS A 434 -33.45 6.63 -22.83
C HIS A 434 -34.34 7.88 -22.65
N VAL A 435 -35.66 7.70 -22.74
CA VAL A 435 -36.64 8.79 -22.55
C VAL A 435 -36.63 9.40 -21.13
N SER A 436 -35.99 8.70 -20.19
CA SER A 436 -35.74 9.21 -18.84
C SER A 436 -34.58 10.19 -18.78
N THR A 437 -33.78 10.31 -19.84
CA THR A 437 -32.72 11.31 -19.94
C THR A 437 -33.27 12.61 -20.50
N GLY A 438 -32.95 13.73 -19.87
CA GLY A 438 -33.30 15.05 -20.37
C GLY A 438 -33.41 16.11 -19.30
N GLU A 439 -33.86 17.28 -19.72
CA GLU A 439 -34.06 18.44 -18.84
C GLU A 439 -35.22 18.19 -17.87
N ILE A 440 -34.96 18.42 -16.60
CA ILE A 440 -35.95 18.42 -15.54
C ILE A 440 -36.41 19.85 -15.34
N ASN A 441 -37.72 20.06 -15.38
CA ASN A 441 -38.30 21.38 -15.12
C ASN A 441 -38.14 21.75 -13.64
N THR A 442 -37.11 22.53 -13.32
CA THR A 442 -36.82 23.06 -11.98
C THR A 442 -37.19 24.54 -11.90
N ILE A 443 -38.03 24.96 -10.96
CA ILE A 443 -38.17 26.40 -10.63
C ILE A 443 -37.21 26.74 -9.52
N TRP A 444 -36.06 27.26 -9.87
CA TRP A 444 -35.32 28.08 -8.93
C TRP A 444 -36.12 29.39 -8.76
N THR A 445 -36.81 29.60 -7.65
CA THR A 445 -37.69 30.77 -7.52
C THR A 445 -36.85 32.04 -7.38
N ASN A 446 -36.99 33.00 -8.31
CA ASN A 446 -36.29 34.30 -8.35
C ASN A 446 -34.76 34.27 -8.58
N VAL A 447 -34.23 33.33 -9.38
CA VAL A 447 -32.78 33.14 -9.58
C VAL A 447 -32.09 34.32 -10.25
N ASP A 448 -31.47 35.14 -9.42
CA ASP A 448 -30.13 35.64 -9.71
C ASP A 448 -29.21 34.43 -10.00
N TRP A 449 -28.28 34.55 -10.96
CA TRP A 449 -27.29 33.52 -11.28
C TRP A 449 -26.50 33.03 -10.06
N HIS A 450 -26.38 33.89 -9.05
CA HIS A 450 -25.75 33.62 -7.76
C HIS A 450 -26.56 32.68 -6.83
N GLU A 451 -27.85 32.47 -7.09
CA GLU A 451 -28.71 31.61 -6.27
C GLU A 451 -28.72 30.14 -6.73
N ILE A 452 -28.07 29.82 -7.86
CA ILE A 452 -27.90 28.46 -8.37
C ILE A 452 -26.76 27.75 -7.64
N ALA A 453 -26.90 26.43 -7.48
CA ALA A 453 -25.86 25.55 -6.95
C ALA A 453 -24.49 25.80 -7.59
N GLU A 454 -23.47 25.96 -6.76
CA GLU A 454 -22.07 25.76 -7.17
C GLU A 454 -21.73 24.28 -7.17
N ASP A 455 -22.27 23.52 -6.22
CA ASP A 455 -22.15 22.06 -6.21
C ASP A 455 -23.38 21.35 -5.58
N VAL A 456 -23.56 20.05 -5.86
CA VAL A 456 -24.65 19.20 -5.37
C VAL A 456 -24.15 17.86 -4.82
N ALA A 457 -24.91 17.29 -3.88
CA ALA A 457 -24.70 15.95 -3.35
C ALA A 457 -26.05 15.20 -3.27
N TYR A 458 -26.05 13.95 -3.73
CA TYR A 458 -27.19 13.04 -3.67
C TYR A 458 -27.28 12.36 -2.30
N VAL A 459 -28.49 12.36 -1.74
CA VAL A 459 -28.80 11.73 -0.46
C VAL A 459 -30.07 10.90 -0.56
N ASN A 460 -29.99 9.64 -0.14
CA ASN A 460 -31.17 8.84 0.18
C ASN A 460 -31.44 8.89 1.70
N ALA A 461 -32.53 9.56 2.11
CA ALA A 461 -32.92 9.67 3.51
C ALA A 461 -34.37 9.22 3.70
N ASP A 462 -34.62 8.29 4.62
CA ASP A 462 -35.95 7.76 4.94
C ASP A 462 -36.75 7.25 3.71
N GLY A 463 -36.05 6.70 2.72
CA GLY A 463 -36.65 6.19 1.48
C GLY A 463 -37.08 7.28 0.49
N LYS A 464 -36.57 8.50 0.65
CA LYS A 464 -36.68 9.60 -0.29
C LYS A 464 -35.33 9.99 -0.86
N ASP A 465 -35.34 10.46 -2.09
CA ASP A 465 -34.16 10.87 -2.83
C ASP A 465 -34.09 12.41 -2.88
N TYR A 466 -32.94 12.94 -2.51
CA TYR A 466 -32.69 14.37 -2.43
C TYR A 466 -31.40 14.75 -3.15
N LEU A 467 -31.40 15.94 -3.77
CA LEU A 467 -30.17 16.66 -4.08
C LEU A 467 -30.03 17.82 -3.10
N PHE A 468 -28.99 17.78 -2.29
CA PHE A 468 -28.56 18.91 -1.48
C PHE A 468 -27.50 19.69 -2.23
N GLY A 469 -27.37 20.98 -1.96
CA GLY A 469 -26.23 21.73 -2.48
C GLY A 469 -26.09 23.09 -1.85
N VAL A 470 -25.05 23.79 -2.28
CA VAL A 470 -24.70 25.12 -1.80
C VAL A 470 -24.55 26.07 -2.98
N ASN A 471 -25.08 27.28 -2.87
CA ASN A 471 -24.90 28.32 -3.89
C ASN A 471 -23.80 29.33 -3.51
N SER A 472 -23.46 30.21 -4.45
CA SER A 472 -22.41 31.21 -4.25
C SER A 472 -22.64 32.12 -3.03
N VAL A 473 -23.89 32.30 -2.60
CA VAL A 473 -24.24 33.13 -1.44
C VAL A 473 -24.32 32.35 -0.11
N GLY A 474 -23.91 31.07 -0.11
CA GLY A 474 -23.85 30.26 1.10
C GLY A 474 -25.20 29.77 1.61
N ARG A 475 -26.22 29.71 0.74
CA ARG A 475 -27.50 29.08 1.09
C ARG A 475 -27.43 27.61 0.73
N ILE A 476 -28.00 26.80 1.62
CA ILE A 476 -28.26 25.39 1.38
C ILE A 476 -29.59 25.31 0.64
N PHE A 477 -29.65 24.45 -0.35
CA PHE A 477 -30.93 24.06 -0.95
C PHE A 477 -31.10 22.54 -0.91
N GLU A 478 -32.36 22.12 -0.93
CA GLU A 478 -32.79 20.73 -1.05
C GLU A 478 -33.75 20.63 -2.21
N ILE A 479 -33.56 19.63 -3.06
CA ILE A 479 -34.49 19.28 -4.12
C ILE A 479 -34.97 17.86 -3.86
N ASP A 480 -36.26 17.70 -3.52
CA ASP A 480 -36.89 16.37 -3.45
C ASP A 480 -37.00 15.82 -4.87
N ILE A 481 -36.07 14.93 -5.21
CA ILE A 481 -36.02 14.24 -6.49
C ILE A 481 -36.72 12.89 -6.42
N SER A 482 -37.40 12.50 -5.34
CA SER A 482 -37.99 11.16 -5.18
C SER A 482 -38.93 10.77 -6.31
N ALA A 483 -39.79 11.70 -6.75
CA ALA A 483 -40.66 11.47 -7.89
C ALA A 483 -39.87 11.40 -9.20
N ALA A 484 -38.74 12.11 -9.28
CA ALA A 484 -37.89 12.23 -10.43
C ALA A 484 -36.74 11.21 -10.47
N ALA A 485 -36.54 10.40 -9.43
CA ALA A 485 -35.53 9.35 -9.36
C ALA A 485 -36.06 8.00 -9.89
N VAL A 486 -37.34 7.92 -10.28
CA VAL A 486 -37.91 6.70 -10.88
C VAL A 486 -37.66 6.68 -12.39
N ASP A 487 -37.43 5.50 -12.97
CA ASP A 487 -37.24 5.30 -14.42
C ASP A 487 -38.54 5.59 -15.22
N GLN A 488 -38.81 6.88 -15.42
CA GLN A 488 -39.96 7.41 -16.15
C GLN A 488 -39.53 8.55 -17.08
N ASP A 489 -40.35 8.85 -18.09
CA ASP A 489 -40.13 9.96 -19.03
C ASP A 489 -40.02 11.30 -18.28
N VAL A 490 -38.97 12.08 -18.56
CA VAL A 490 -38.74 13.38 -17.90
C VAL A 490 -39.90 14.34 -18.08
N ASN A 491 -40.63 14.25 -19.18
CA ASN A 491 -41.80 15.09 -19.47
C ASN A 491 -43.00 14.79 -18.57
N THR A 492 -42.96 13.68 -17.81
CA THR A 492 -44.02 13.28 -16.87
C THR A 492 -43.73 13.72 -15.43
N ILE A 493 -42.50 14.17 -15.15
CA ILE A 493 -42.08 14.62 -13.84
C ILE A 493 -42.75 15.98 -13.57
N THR A 494 -43.46 16.06 -12.44
CA THR A 494 -44.01 17.34 -11.99
C THR A 494 -42.87 18.23 -11.54
N GLN A 495 -42.93 19.50 -11.93
CA GLN A 495 -41.96 20.55 -11.64
C GLN A 495 -41.32 20.44 -10.25
N LEU A 496 -39.99 20.41 -10.21
CA LEU A 496 -39.22 20.40 -8.97
C LEU A 496 -38.98 21.82 -8.48
N VAL A 497 -39.12 22.05 -7.18
CA VAL A 497 -38.92 23.36 -6.56
C VAL A 497 -37.89 23.18 -5.46
N PRO A 498 -36.69 23.78 -5.59
CA PRO A 498 -35.70 23.78 -4.52
C PRO A 498 -36.24 24.52 -3.30
N ASP A 499 -36.18 23.89 -2.15
CA ASP A 499 -36.34 24.58 -0.88
C ASP A 499 -35.01 25.18 -0.47
N MET A 500 -34.99 26.45 -0.05
CA MET A 500 -33.78 27.23 0.15
C MET A 500 -33.72 27.83 1.54
N SER A 501 -32.56 27.69 2.17
CA SER A 501 -32.26 28.30 3.45
C SER A 501 -31.96 29.80 3.34
N SER A 502 -31.95 30.50 4.48
CA SER A 502 -31.11 31.70 4.64
C SER A 502 -29.61 31.33 4.57
N SER A 503 -28.71 32.28 4.27
CA SER A 503 -27.28 31.93 4.20
C SER A 503 -26.75 31.50 5.56
N VAL A 504 -25.85 30.54 5.52
CA VAL A 504 -25.29 29.89 6.71
C VAL A 504 -24.19 30.73 7.34
N ASN A 505 -24.14 30.79 8.68
CA ASN A 505 -23.07 31.46 9.42
C ASN A 505 -21.87 30.52 9.64
N ILE A 506 -20.72 31.06 10.06
CA ILE A 506 -19.57 30.26 10.51
C ILE A 506 -19.60 30.17 12.04
N ARG A 507 -19.23 29.04 12.63
CA ARG A 507 -19.07 28.89 14.09
C ARG A 507 -17.73 29.47 14.57
N ASP A 508 -17.72 30.04 15.77
CA ASP A 508 -16.47 30.40 16.46
C ASP A 508 -15.84 29.17 17.11
N ALA A 509 -14.62 29.34 17.66
CA ALA A 509 -13.87 28.28 18.34
C ALA A 509 -14.56 27.72 19.61
N ASN A 510 -15.69 28.31 20.03
CA ASN A 510 -16.52 27.82 21.13
C ASN A 510 -17.85 27.24 20.62
N GLY A 511 -17.95 26.93 19.33
CA GLY A 511 -19.13 26.35 18.69
C GLY A 511 -20.30 27.32 18.48
N ASN A 512 -20.17 28.61 18.80
CA ASN A 512 -21.28 29.58 18.68
C ASN A 512 -21.38 30.11 17.25
N SER A 513 -22.60 30.25 16.74
CA SER A 513 -22.84 30.95 15.46
C SER A 513 -22.31 32.37 15.52
N THR A 514 -21.45 32.74 14.57
CA THR A 514 -20.98 34.12 14.40
C THR A 514 -21.92 34.92 13.50
N THR A 515 -21.61 36.21 13.32
CA THR A 515 -22.21 37.04 12.25
C THR A 515 -21.51 36.88 10.91
N ASN A 516 -20.38 36.17 10.86
CA ASN A 516 -19.67 35.90 9.62
C ASN A 516 -20.42 34.80 8.88
N ARG A 517 -20.71 35.04 7.60
CA ARG A 517 -21.47 34.11 6.77
C ARG A 517 -20.51 33.25 5.97
N LEU A 518 -20.81 31.96 5.84
CA LEU A 518 -20.16 31.03 4.92
C LEU A 518 -20.65 31.33 3.51
N ILE A 519 -20.26 32.48 2.96
CA ILE A 519 -20.59 32.92 1.60
C ILE A 519 -19.39 32.59 0.71
N GLY A 520 -19.60 32.19 -0.54
CA GLY A 520 -18.58 32.34 -1.58
C GLY A 520 -18.21 33.83 -1.64
N ASP A 521 -16.94 34.16 -1.44
CA ASP A 521 -16.59 35.58 -1.42
C ASP A 521 -16.55 36.05 -2.89
N PHE A 522 -17.62 36.71 -3.33
CA PHE A 522 -17.87 37.31 -4.64
C PHE A 522 -16.62 37.56 -5.53
N ILE A 523 -16.62 36.97 -6.73
CA ILE A 523 -15.73 37.38 -7.83
C ILE A 523 -16.29 38.67 -8.46
N SER A 524 -15.89 39.82 -7.92
CA SER A 524 -15.74 41.01 -8.75
C SER A 524 -14.46 41.70 -8.31
N PHE A 525 -13.66 42.17 -9.27
CA PHE A 525 -12.53 43.04 -8.97
C PHE A 525 -13.05 44.23 -8.16
N ASP A 526 -12.65 44.36 -6.90
CA ASP A 526 -12.86 45.60 -6.14
C ASP A 526 -11.85 46.63 -6.65
N PRO A 527 -12.28 47.64 -7.43
CA PRO A 527 -11.36 48.63 -8.01
C PRO A 527 -10.78 49.60 -6.96
N ILE A 528 -11.24 49.51 -5.70
CA ILE A 528 -10.78 50.34 -4.58
C ILE A 528 -9.70 49.61 -3.77
N THR A 529 -9.75 48.28 -3.63
CA THR A 529 -8.83 47.51 -2.78
C THR A 529 -7.93 46.51 -3.52
N GLY A 530 -8.30 46.03 -4.73
CA GLY A 530 -7.44 45.23 -5.62
C GLY A 530 -7.26 43.75 -5.26
N VAL A 531 -8.23 43.09 -4.61
CA VAL A 531 -8.12 41.68 -4.16
C VAL A 531 -9.17 40.77 -4.83
N GLU A 532 -8.79 39.53 -5.20
CA GLU A 532 -9.61 38.46 -5.84
C GLU A 532 -10.09 37.38 -4.83
N ARG A 533 -11.28 36.76 -4.99
CA ARG A 533 -11.88 35.74 -4.05
C ARG A 533 -12.81 34.69 -4.73
N SER A 534 -13.15 33.56 -4.07
CA SER A 534 -13.56 32.20 -4.57
C SER A 534 -15.03 31.74 -4.54
N ASN A 535 -15.36 30.75 -5.40
CA ASN A 535 -16.55 29.88 -5.35
C ASN A 535 -16.38 28.69 -4.37
N PHE A 536 -17.50 28.04 -4.03
CA PHE A 536 -17.47 26.70 -3.42
C PHE A 536 -16.90 25.70 -4.43
N GLU A 537 -16.23 24.68 -3.91
CA GLU A 537 -15.38 23.79 -4.68
C GLU A 537 -15.93 22.37 -4.77
N ALA A 538 -16.50 21.88 -3.66
CA ALA A 538 -17.11 20.57 -3.52
C ALA A 538 -18.31 20.67 -2.58
N ALA A 539 -19.37 19.88 -2.80
CA ALA A 539 -20.43 19.59 -1.85
C ALA A 539 -20.65 18.10 -1.78
N TRP A 540 -20.84 17.59 -0.56
CA TRP A 540 -20.75 16.16 -0.36
C TRP A 540 -21.41 15.75 0.96
N THR A 541 -21.83 14.50 1.09
CA THR A 541 -22.48 14.00 2.30
C THR A 541 -21.77 12.78 2.87
N GLY A 542 -21.85 12.60 4.18
CA GLY A 542 -21.38 11.40 4.85
C GLY A 542 -22.54 10.52 5.30
N SER A 543 -22.24 9.24 5.55
CA SER A 543 -23.22 8.25 6.04
C SER A 543 -23.93 8.63 7.34
N GLU A 544 -23.35 9.52 8.14
CA GLU A 544 -23.99 10.09 9.33
C GLU A 544 -25.13 11.08 8.98
N GLY A 545 -25.34 11.32 7.69
CA GLY A 545 -26.28 12.29 7.17
C GLY A 545 -25.83 13.71 7.45
N GLY A 546 -24.52 13.99 7.40
CA GLY A 546 -23.91 15.32 7.41
C GLY A 546 -23.74 15.87 5.99
N LEU A 547 -23.83 17.19 5.80
CA LEU A 547 -23.50 17.86 4.54
C LEU A 547 -22.21 18.64 4.74
N TYR A 548 -21.26 18.41 3.86
CA TYR A 548 -19.95 19.01 3.86
C TYR A 548 -19.75 19.80 2.58
N VAL A 549 -18.95 20.86 2.68
CA VAL A 549 -18.60 21.69 1.53
C VAL A 549 -17.15 22.10 1.63
N SER A 550 -16.47 22.26 0.49
CA SER A 550 -15.14 22.84 0.44
C SER A 550 -15.13 24.20 -0.25
N LYS A 551 -14.18 25.04 0.17
CA LYS A 551 -13.90 26.37 -0.37
C LYS A 551 -12.46 26.74 -0.02
N ASN A 552 -11.66 27.20 -0.99
CA ASN A 552 -10.24 27.56 -0.79
C ASN A 552 -9.37 26.41 -0.27
N GLY A 553 -9.72 25.16 -0.58
CA GLY A 553 -9.10 24.00 0.04
C GLY A 553 -9.38 23.86 1.55
N GLN A 554 -10.38 24.58 2.08
CA GLN A 554 -10.91 24.40 3.43
C GLN A 554 -12.23 23.65 3.35
N ALA A 555 -12.41 22.63 4.19
CA ALA A 555 -13.66 21.89 4.31
C ALA A 555 -14.47 22.37 5.52
N TYR A 556 -15.79 22.40 5.36
CA TYR A 556 -16.75 22.83 6.36
C TYR A 556 -17.85 21.78 6.53
N ASN A 557 -18.25 21.50 7.77
CA ASN A 557 -19.46 20.74 8.08
C ASN A 557 -20.65 21.67 8.28
N MET A 558 -21.76 21.41 7.58
CA MET A 558 -23.02 22.12 7.69
C MET A 558 -23.96 21.42 8.68
N ALA A 559 -23.87 21.77 9.97
CA ALA A 559 -24.77 21.23 10.99
C ALA A 559 -26.25 21.60 10.72
N ASN A 560 -27.17 20.62 10.82
CA ASN A 560 -28.62 20.78 10.62
C ASN A 560 -28.97 21.38 9.24
N PHE A 561 -28.50 20.77 8.15
CA PHE A 561 -28.65 21.34 6.80
C PHE A 561 -30.06 21.26 6.20
N SER A 562 -31.05 20.68 6.88
CA SER A 562 -32.45 20.68 6.40
C SER A 562 -32.99 22.12 6.20
N PRO A 563 -33.53 22.50 5.03
CA PRO A 563 -34.09 23.82 4.70
C PRO A 563 -35.24 24.30 5.59
N ASP A 564 -35.98 23.42 6.25
CA ASP A 564 -37.16 23.77 7.04
C ASP A 564 -36.85 24.19 8.50
N GLU A 565 -35.63 23.96 9.01
CA GLU A 565 -35.24 24.33 10.37
C GLU A 565 -34.43 25.65 10.37
N GLN A 566 -35.01 26.77 10.79
CA GLN A 566 -34.41 28.12 10.82
C GLN A 566 -34.52 28.67 12.26
N PRO A 567 -33.42 29.05 12.97
CA PRO A 567 -32.53 30.15 12.56
C PRO A 567 -31.03 30.04 12.90
N ASP A 568 -30.55 29.01 13.61
CA ASP A 568 -29.18 28.96 14.16
C ASP A 568 -28.21 28.14 13.30
N ARG A 569 -28.38 28.18 11.96
CA ARG A 569 -27.51 27.43 11.04
C ARG A 569 -26.13 28.03 11.03
N ALA A 570 -25.16 27.21 11.42
CA ALA A 570 -23.77 27.58 11.37
C ALA A 570 -22.91 26.38 10.98
N ALA A 571 -21.97 26.63 10.08
CA ALA A 571 -20.99 25.68 9.61
C ALA A 571 -19.75 25.71 10.49
N GLU A 572 -19.15 24.54 10.68
CA GLU A 572 -17.89 24.37 11.40
C GLU A 572 -16.76 24.13 10.42
N GLU A 573 -15.66 24.85 10.58
CA GLU A 573 -14.44 24.63 9.81
C GLU A 573 -13.76 23.35 10.30
N LEU A 574 -13.64 22.36 9.41
CA LEU A 574 -12.97 21.10 9.70
C LEU A 574 -11.47 21.19 9.40
N VAL A 575 -11.12 22.04 8.44
CA VAL A 575 -9.79 22.13 7.85
C VAL A 575 -9.40 23.58 7.61
N SER A 576 -8.28 24.00 8.20
CA SER A 576 -7.64 25.29 7.92
C SER A 576 -6.42 25.09 7.04
N ASN A 577 -6.50 25.40 5.75
CA ASN A 577 -5.32 25.41 4.88
C ASN A 577 -4.58 26.76 5.01
N THR A 578 -3.36 26.74 5.56
CA THR A 578 -2.51 27.93 5.74
C THR A 578 -1.83 28.42 4.46
N ASP A 579 -1.71 27.56 3.44
CA ASP A 579 -0.98 27.86 2.20
C ASP A 579 -1.85 28.44 1.09
N GLY A 580 -3.15 28.59 1.32
CA GLY A 580 -4.08 29.27 0.42
C GLY A 580 -4.10 28.65 -0.98
N GLN A 581 -5.03 27.73 -1.23
CA GLN A 581 -5.20 27.23 -2.59
C GLN A 581 -5.75 28.35 -3.49
N ASN A 582 -5.13 28.55 -4.66
CA ASN A 582 -5.66 29.48 -5.65
C ASN A 582 -7.04 29.02 -6.11
N ILE A 583 -7.92 29.98 -6.36
CA ILE A 583 -9.38 29.86 -6.47
C ILE A 583 -9.86 29.67 -7.90
N ARG A 584 -10.48 28.53 -8.28
CA ARG A 584 -11.06 28.29 -9.64
C ARG A 584 -12.21 27.26 -9.64
N GLU A 585 -12.97 27.21 -10.74
CA GLU A 585 -14.11 26.31 -11.02
C GLU A 585 -13.74 24.84 -10.77
N THR A 586 -14.45 24.19 -9.84
CA THR A 586 -14.29 22.75 -9.52
C THR A 586 -15.63 22.15 -9.17
N ASP A 587 -15.66 20.82 -9.20
CA ASP A 587 -16.80 20.02 -8.79
C ASP A 587 -16.30 18.90 -7.87
N GLY A 588 -17.00 18.72 -6.77
CA GLY A 588 -16.73 17.72 -5.78
C GLY A 588 -17.63 16.52 -5.94
N VAL A 589 -17.16 15.39 -5.44
CA VAL A 589 -17.89 14.14 -5.48
C VAL A 589 -17.90 13.53 -4.08
N SER A 590 -19.09 13.22 -3.57
CA SER A 590 -19.27 12.18 -2.56
C SER A 590 -20.47 11.34 -2.87
N THR A 591 -20.55 10.22 -2.17
CA THR A 591 -21.77 9.45 -2.03
C THR A 591 -22.25 9.47 -0.58
N SER A 592 -23.56 9.54 -0.37
CA SER A 592 -24.22 9.57 0.95
C SER A 592 -24.13 8.27 1.75
N ASP A 593 -23.64 7.19 1.15
CA ASP A 593 -23.54 5.85 1.73
C ASP A 593 -22.14 5.51 2.29
N LEU A 594 -21.12 6.34 2.01
CA LEU A 594 -19.78 6.16 2.53
C LEU A 594 -19.63 6.77 3.92
N SER A 595 -18.88 6.11 4.80
CA SER A 595 -18.45 6.73 6.05
C SER A 595 -17.68 8.02 5.75
N SER A 596 -17.86 9.04 6.58
CA SER A 596 -17.18 10.33 6.36
C SER A 596 -15.66 10.14 6.46
N VAL A 597 -14.90 10.71 5.51
CA VAL A 597 -13.42 10.78 5.58
C VAL A 597 -12.92 11.50 6.84
N PHE A 598 -13.79 12.27 7.48
CA PHE A 598 -13.53 12.95 8.74
C PHE A 598 -13.89 12.11 9.97
N HIS A 599 -14.28 10.85 9.84
CA HIS A 599 -14.48 9.94 10.98
C HIS A 599 -13.41 8.84 11.04
N ILE A 600 -12.45 8.84 10.11
CA ILE A 600 -11.37 7.86 10.13
C ILE A 600 -10.44 8.14 11.34
N PRO A 601 -10.19 7.16 12.21
CA PRO A 601 -9.23 7.34 13.30
C PRO A 601 -7.81 7.40 12.73
N LEU A 602 -6.99 8.33 13.23
CA LEU A 602 -5.62 8.55 12.82
C LEU A 602 -4.64 8.14 13.93
N ILE A 603 -3.47 7.64 13.53
CA ILE A 603 -2.37 7.36 14.44
C ILE A 603 -1.06 7.83 13.82
N ASP A 604 -0.25 8.53 14.60
CA ASP A 604 1.10 8.98 14.25
C ASP A 604 2.02 8.50 15.37
N LEU A 605 2.88 7.54 15.02
CA LEU A 605 3.65 6.75 15.98
C LEU A 605 4.81 7.52 16.61
N ASN A 606 5.23 8.64 16.02
CA ASN A 606 6.38 9.43 16.47
C ASN A 606 6.10 10.92 16.70
N GLY A 607 4.94 11.42 16.27
CA GLY A 607 4.43 12.74 16.60
C GLY A 607 5.02 13.86 15.74
N THR A 608 5.25 13.62 14.44
CA THR A 608 5.84 14.59 13.53
C THR A 608 5.00 15.88 13.37
N GLU A 609 5.68 17.01 13.13
CA GLU A 609 5.03 18.32 13.05
C GLU A 609 4.01 18.39 11.90
N THR A 610 2.87 19.01 12.21
CA THR A 610 1.89 19.51 11.25
C THR A 610 2.56 20.48 10.27
N GLY A 611 3.06 19.97 9.14
CA GLY A 611 3.79 20.75 8.15
C GLY A 611 4.40 19.93 7.02
N ASP A 612 4.66 18.64 7.22
CA ASP A 612 5.01 17.75 6.11
C ASP A 612 3.74 17.31 5.37
N LYS A 613 3.61 17.75 4.13
CA LYS A 613 2.44 17.46 3.27
C LYS A 613 2.45 16.04 2.72
N ASN A 614 3.59 15.36 2.87
CA ASN A 614 3.74 13.95 2.58
C ASN A 614 3.92 13.25 3.92
N LEU A 615 2.90 12.54 4.41
CA LEU A 615 3.11 11.61 5.51
C LEU A 615 3.90 10.42 4.99
N ASP A 616 5.22 10.59 5.01
CA ASP A 616 6.16 9.48 4.92
C ASP A 616 6.35 8.80 6.28
N ASP A 617 5.86 9.41 7.36
CA ASP A 617 6.02 8.93 8.74
C ASP A 617 4.95 7.92 9.15
N VAL A 618 4.97 6.84 8.38
CA VAL A 618 4.12 5.65 8.57
C VAL A 618 4.90 4.54 9.27
N ASP A 619 6.20 4.73 9.45
CA ASP A 619 7.13 3.75 10.00
C ASP A 619 7.97 4.40 11.11
N TYR A 620 7.67 4.07 12.36
CA TYR A 620 8.50 4.45 13.49
C TYR A 620 9.69 3.50 13.62
N ASP A 621 10.90 4.05 13.63
CA ASP A 621 12.09 3.28 14.03
C ASP A 621 12.18 3.23 15.56
N ALA A 622 11.76 2.12 16.14
CA ALA A 622 11.89 1.87 17.58
C ALA A 622 13.36 1.61 18.01
N GLY A 623 14.29 1.55 17.06
CA GLY A 623 15.70 1.29 17.27
C GLY A 623 16.04 -0.19 17.31
N THR A 624 17.08 -0.52 18.08
CA THR A 624 17.68 -1.86 18.09
C THR A 624 17.39 -2.59 19.39
N PHE A 625 16.87 -3.81 19.29
CA PHE A 625 16.95 -4.82 20.33
C PHE A 625 18.24 -5.64 20.15
N THR A 626 19.11 -5.62 21.17
CA THR A 626 20.27 -6.52 21.24
C THR A 626 19.93 -7.71 22.14
N GLU A 627 20.39 -8.89 21.78
CA GLU A 627 20.28 -10.07 22.62
C GLU A 627 20.76 -9.82 24.06
N GLY A 628 19.96 -10.24 25.04
CA GLY A 628 20.20 -10.02 26.47
C GLY A 628 19.79 -8.65 27.01
N ASP A 629 19.45 -7.68 26.15
CA ASP A 629 19.04 -6.33 26.57
C ASP A 629 17.58 -6.30 27.09
N PRO A 630 17.18 -5.20 27.79
CA PRO A 630 15.79 -4.93 28.13
C PRO A 630 14.87 -4.83 26.90
N ALA A 631 13.56 -4.87 27.14
CA ALA A 631 12.56 -4.66 26.11
C ALA A 631 12.64 -3.23 25.52
N VAL A 632 12.26 -3.10 24.25
CA VAL A 632 12.25 -1.83 23.49
C VAL A 632 10.81 -1.32 23.38
N ASP A 633 10.60 -0.02 23.59
CA ASP A 633 9.29 0.61 23.38
C ASP A 633 8.95 0.62 21.89
N ILE A 634 7.72 0.25 21.53
CA ILE A 634 7.32 0.11 20.11
C ILE A 634 6.73 1.40 19.51
N VAL A 635 6.70 2.48 20.28
CA VAL A 635 6.23 3.81 19.89
C VAL A 635 7.03 4.85 20.67
N GLU A 636 7.06 6.11 20.22
CA GLU A 636 7.76 7.17 20.96
C GLU A 636 7.04 7.47 22.29
N THR A 637 7.74 7.23 23.41
CA THR A 637 7.22 7.43 24.77
C THR A 637 7.70 8.73 25.41
N THR A 638 8.72 9.39 24.86
CA THR A 638 9.25 10.65 25.39
C THR A 638 8.41 11.84 24.93
N THR A 639 8.01 12.68 25.88
CA THR A 639 7.45 14.01 25.62
C THR A 639 8.52 15.04 26.01
N GLY A 640 9.20 15.68 25.04
CA GLY A 640 10.41 16.43 25.35
C GLY A 640 10.72 17.62 24.44
N THR A 641 10.88 18.80 25.05
CA THR A 641 11.35 20.07 24.46
C THR A 641 12.88 20.12 24.25
N VAL A 642 13.54 19.01 23.91
CA VAL A 642 15.02 19.00 23.80
C VAL A 642 15.41 19.42 22.38
N PRO A 643 16.07 20.58 22.17
CA PRO A 643 16.53 20.96 20.85
C PRO A 643 17.57 19.97 20.36
N ASN A 644 17.48 19.58 19.09
CA ASN A 644 18.46 18.77 18.39
C ASN A 644 19.90 19.29 18.72
N PRO A 645 20.81 18.45 19.25
CA PRO A 645 22.17 18.86 19.58
C PRO A 645 22.99 19.29 18.35
N GLU A 646 22.58 18.90 17.14
CA GLU A 646 23.19 19.33 15.87
C GLU A 646 22.59 20.65 15.32
N ASN A 647 21.44 21.11 15.81
CA ASN A 647 20.84 22.38 15.41
C ASN A 647 20.04 23.06 16.54
N PRO A 648 20.72 23.72 17.51
CA PRO A 648 20.08 24.35 18.66
C PRO A 648 19.22 25.58 18.35
N SER A 649 19.19 26.03 17.08
CA SER A 649 18.33 27.12 16.58
C SER A 649 16.98 26.64 16.03
N ASN A 650 16.78 25.34 15.86
CA ASN A 650 15.52 24.73 15.46
C ASN A 650 15.13 23.63 16.48
N PRO A 651 14.41 23.98 17.57
CA PRO A 651 13.97 22.97 18.52
C PRO A 651 12.94 22.07 17.82
N VAL A 652 13.34 20.84 17.48
CA VAL A 652 12.40 19.79 17.06
C VAL A 652 11.47 19.55 18.25
N PHE A 653 10.18 19.84 18.09
CA PHE A 653 9.18 19.47 19.08
C PHE A 653 8.89 17.97 18.90
N ASN A 654 9.67 17.09 19.55
CA ASN A 654 9.31 15.67 19.63
C ASN A 654 8.08 15.52 20.54
N ASN A 655 6.91 15.33 19.91
CA ASN A 655 5.63 15.28 20.60
C ASN A 655 5.05 13.86 20.76
N GLY A 656 5.85 12.79 20.75
CA GLY A 656 5.44 11.42 21.13
C GLY A 656 4.29 10.82 20.29
N LEU A 657 3.80 9.61 20.65
CA LEU A 657 2.63 9.00 19.97
C LEU A 657 1.40 9.93 20.03
N ILE A 658 0.88 10.27 18.84
CA ILE A 658 -0.33 11.05 18.62
C ILE A 658 -1.40 10.12 18.05
N ILE A 659 -2.57 10.08 18.70
CA ILE A 659 -3.77 9.46 18.14
C ILE A 659 -4.79 10.57 17.99
N LYS A 660 -5.47 10.64 16.84
CA LYS A 660 -6.58 11.57 16.62
C LYS A 660 -7.78 10.76 16.21
N ASP A 661 -8.85 10.87 16.97
CA ASP A 661 -10.16 10.41 16.54
C ASP A 661 -10.91 11.66 16.08
N TYR A 662 -11.16 11.79 14.79
CA TYR A 662 -11.78 13.00 14.28
C TYR A 662 -13.26 13.06 14.67
N ILE A 663 -13.52 13.85 15.70
CA ILE A 663 -14.64 14.79 15.78
C ILE A 663 -14.05 16.06 16.39
N ASN A 664 -13.57 16.99 15.57
CA ASN A 664 -13.31 18.34 16.09
C ASN A 664 -14.58 19.16 15.94
N ILE A 665 -15.58 18.82 16.76
CA ILE A 665 -16.57 19.81 17.16
C ILE A 665 -15.98 20.45 18.38
N SER A 666 -15.63 21.70 18.26
CA SER A 666 -15.14 22.52 19.35
C SER A 666 -16.09 22.46 20.58
N ASP A 667 -15.87 21.51 21.50
CA ASP A 667 -16.34 21.56 22.89
C ASP A 667 -15.14 21.92 23.78
N PRO A 668 -14.73 23.20 23.82
CA PRO A 668 -13.62 23.64 24.67
C PRO A 668 -13.86 23.41 26.17
N ASP A 669 -15.07 23.01 26.58
CA ASP A 669 -15.47 22.96 27.98
C ASP A 669 -15.71 21.52 28.51
N ASN A 670 -15.78 20.50 27.64
CA ASN A 670 -16.04 19.08 27.99
C ASN A 670 -17.34 18.88 28.81
N ILE A 671 -18.34 19.74 28.59
CA ILE A 671 -19.64 19.74 29.29
C ILE A 671 -20.81 20.03 28.36
N THR A 672 -20.57 20.40 27.10
CA THR A 672 -21.61 20.87 26.20
C THR A 672 -21.96 19.79 25.19
N THR A 673 -22.98 18.98 25.51
CA THR A 673 -23.61 18.06 24.56
C THR A 673 -24.20 18.87 23.40
N ALA A 674 -23.54 18.90 22.25
CA ALA A 674 -24.12 19.39 21.00
C ALA A 674 -25.16 18.36 20.50
N THR A 675 -26.35 18.34 21.12
CA THR A 675 -27.47 17.58 20.57
C THR A 675 -28.04 18.34 19.37
N ASN A 676 -28.09 17.71 18.20
CA ASN A 676 -28.97 18.13 17.12
C ASN A 676 -30.43 17.81 17.46
N ASN A 677 -31.36 18.62 16.96
CA ASN A 677 -32.78 18.58 17.32
C ASN A 677 -33.52 17.35 16.75
N ASN A 678 -32.88 16.60 15.85
CA ASN A 678 -33.39 15.37 15.25
C ASN A 678 -32.89 14.09 15.96
N ASN A 679 -32.11 14.22 17.04
CA ASN A 679 -31.62 13.07 17.83
C ASN A 679 -30.82 12.05 16.99
N SER A 680 -30.23 12.49 15.87
CA SER A 680 -29.43 11.69 14.94
C SER A 680 -27.96 12.05 15.09
N GLY A 681 -27.36 11.54 16.16
CA GLY A 681 -25.94 11.17 16.21
C GLY A 681 -24.92 12.26 15.88
N VAL A 682 -24.65 13.14 16.84
CA VAL A 682 -23.34 13.79 16.93
C VAL A 682 -22.92 13.75 18.39
N VAL A 683 -22.14 12.73 18.73
CA VAL A 683 -21.65 12.51 20.10
C VAL A 683 -20.41 13.38 20.31
N SER A 684 -20.37 14.10 21.42
CA SER A 684 -19.25 14.91 21.89
C SER A 684 -17.90 14.19 21.80
N ALA A 685 -16.85 14.96 21.50
CA ALA A 685 -15.46 14.60 21.18
C ALA A 685 -14.66 13.82 22.25
N GLY A 686 -15.22 12.77 22.84
CA GLY A 686 -14.59 12.04 23.95
C GLY A 686 -14.29 10.57 23.69
N ASP A 687 -15.25 9.81 23.16
CA ASP A 687 -15.20 8.34 23.25
C ASP A 687 -15.76 7.67 21.98
N ARG A 688 -15.00 7.61 20.89
CA ARG A 688 -15.41 6.83 19.68
C ARG A 688 -14.44 5.73 19.28
N LEU A 689 -13.22 5.66 19.80
CA LEU A 689 -12.36 4.50 19.53
C LEU A 689 -12.97 3.24 20.15
N ALA A 690 -13.31 2.27 19.31
CA ALA A 690 -13.91 1.01 19.71
C ALA A 690 -12.87 -0.08 19.92
N THR A 691 -11.88 -0.18 19.05
CA THR A 691 -10.81 -1.18 19.17
C THR A 691 -9.48 -0.68 18.63
N ALA A 692 -8.39 -1.33 19.04
CA ALA A 692 -7.11 -1.24 18.36
C ALA A 692 -6.47 -2.62 18.25
N THR A 693 -5.71 -2.87 17.19
CA THR A 693 -4.89 -4.07 17.05
C THR A 693 -3.43 -3.69 16.90
N VAL A 694 -2.57 -4.34 17.68
CA VAL A 694 -1.12 -4.24 17.58
C VAL A 694 -0.57 -5.61 17.22
N THR A 695 0.01 -5.73 16.03
CA THR A 695 0.38 -7.03 15.46
C THR A 695 1.86 -7.06 15.09
N LEU A 696 2.66 -7.84 15.80
CA LEU A 696 3.97 -8.25 15.33
C LEU A 696 3.78 -9.24 14.18
N THR A 697 4.18 -8.83 12.98
CA THR A 697 4.15 -9.67 11.79
C THR A 697 5.40 -10.53 11.70
N ASN A 698 5.25 -11.79 11.28
CA ASN A 698 6.37 -12.71 11.06
C ASN A 698 7.30 -12.87 12.29
N ALA A 699 6.72 -13.07 13.47
CA ALA A 699 7.45 -13.41 14.67
C ALA A 699 8.33 -14.66 14.49
N TYR A 700 9.52 -14.59 15.06
CA TYR A 700 10.50 -15.66 15.14
C TYR A 700 10.52 -16.22 16.57
N ASP A 701 11.38 -17.23 16.77
CA ASP A 701 11.54 -17.85 18.08
C ASP A 701 11.96 -16.84 19.14
N GLY A 702 11.32 -16.95 20.32
CA GLY A 702 11.53 -16.06 21.45
C GLY A 702 10.92 -14.66 21.35
N ASP A 703 10.32 -14.26 20.22
CA ASP A 703 9.68 -12.95 20.12
C ASP A 703 8.45 -12.85 21.03
N GLU A 704 8.30 -11.70 21.69
CA GLU A 704 7.17 -11.39 22.56
C GLU A 704 6.77 -9.91 22.45
N LEU A 705 5.46 -9.66 22.55
CA LEU A 705 4.91 -8.34 22.86
C LEU A 705 4.53 -8.31 24.34
N LEU A 706 5.24 -7.50 25.11
CA LEU A 706 5.00 -7.30 26.53
C LEU A 706 4.02 -6.15 26.73
N VAL A 707 3.20 -6.22 27.78
CA VAL A 707 2.33 -5.13 28.24
C VAL A 707 2.75 -4.75 29.65
N SER A 708 3.13 -3.49 29.87
CA SER A 708 3.70 -3.02 31.14
C SER A 708 4.84 -3.92 31.64
N SER A 709 5.73 -4.28 30.70
CA SER A 709 6.88 -5.17 30.90
C SER A 709 6.54 -6.61 31.34
N ALA A 710 5.31 -7.08 31.12
CA ALA A 710 4.88 -8.45 31.40
C ALA A 710 4.29 -9.14 30.16
N THR A 711 4.54 -10.44 29.99
CA THR A 711 3.96 -11.22 28.89
C THR A 711 2.46 -11.43 29.12
N VAL A 712 1.65 -11.24 28.08
CA VAL A 712 0.25 -11.67 28.03
C VAL A 712 0.23 -13.07 27.42
N ALA A 713 -0.23 -14.08 28.16
CA ALA A 713 -0.30 -15.45 27.67
C ALA A 713 -1.37 -15.61 26.58
N ASP A 714 -1.23 -16.62 25.71
CA ASP A 714 -2.22 -16.95 24.69
C ASP A 714 -3.61 -17.15 25.30
N GLY A 715 -4.60 -16.42 24.79
CA GLY A 715 -5.99 -16.47 25.26
C GLY A 715 -6.22 -15.77 26.59
N ALA A 716 -5.20 -15.13 27.16
CA ALA A 716 -5.32 -14.28 28.34
C ALA A 716 -5.47 -12.81 27.95
N SER A 717 -5.86 -12.01 28.94
CA SER A 717 -5.92 -10.56 28.83
C SER A 717 -5.37 -9.89 30.09
N THR A 718 -4.98 -8.63 29.94
CA THR A 718 -4.62 -7.71 31.02
C THR A 718 -5.32 -6.38 30.80
N THR A 719 -5.17 -5.43 31.71
CA THR A 719 -5.80 -4.09 31.63
C THR A 719 -4.77 -2.99 31.85
N VAL A 720 -4.81 -1.95 31.02
CA VAL A 720 -4.08 -0.70 31.20
C VAL A 720 -5.11 0.43 31.20
N GLY A 721 -5.28 1.11 32.34
CA GLY A 721 -6.33 2.11 32.47
C GLY A 721 -7.73 1.51 32.26
N SER A 722 -8.51 2.12 31.35
CA SER A 722 -9.84 1.63 30.96
C SER A 722 -9.80 0.62 29.79
N ILE A 723 -8.62 0.27 29.27
CA ILE A 723 -8.46 -0.63 28.12
C ILE A 723 -8.08 -2.05 28.56
N THR A 724 -8.81 -3.04 28.08
CA THR A 724 -8.46 -4.46 28.14
C THR A 724 -7.62 -4.82 26.92
N ILE A 725 -6.43 -5.38 27.15
CA ILE A 725 -5.50 -5.86 26.13
C ILE A 725 -5.51 -7.39 26.15
N ALA A 726 -6.00 -8.02 25.09
CA ALA A 726 -6.13 -9.46 24.97
C ALA A 726 -5.21 -10.02 23.88
N ARG A 727 -4.58 -11.16 24.15
CA ARG A 727 -3.81 -11.91 23.14
C ARG A 727 -4.68 -13.03 22.59
N ALA A 728 -4.80 -13.11 21.26
CA ALA A 728 -5.59 -14.17 20.63
C ALA A 728 -5.07 -15.56 21.01
N GLY A 729 -5.96 -16.47 21.44
CA GLY A 729 -5.61 -17.79 21.99
C GLY A 729 -5.27 -18.88 20.96
N THR A 730 -5.00 -18.51 19.72
CA THR A 730 -4.60 -19.46 18.67
C THR A 730 -3.09 -19.45 18.56
N GLY A 731 -2.43 -20.15 19.48
CA GLY A 731 -0.99 -20.36 19.42
C GLY A 731 -0.56 -20.68 17.98
N ASN A 732 0.45 -19.97 17.49
CA ASN A 732 1.17 -20.20 16.25
C ASN A 732 0.44 -21.11 15.25
N THR A 733 -0.61 -20.59 14.59
CA THR A 733 -1.30 -21.40 13.57
C THR A 733 -0.33 -21.55 12.40
N ALA A 734 0.01 -22.80 12.05
CA ALA A 734 1.04 -23.11 11.06
C ALA A 734 0.86 -22.30 9.76
N GLY A 735 1.80 -21.39 9.51
CA GLY A 735 1.87 -20.59 8.28
C GLY A 735 1.73 -19.07 8.42
N THR A 736 1.55 -18.54 9.65
CA THR A 736 1.65 -17.10 9.99
C THR A 736 2.08 -16.96 11.46
N ASN A 737 3.37 -16.78 11.73
CA ASN A 737 3.83 -16.60 13.10
C ASN A 737 3.54 -15.18 13.61
N ASN A 738 2.29 -14.77 13.78
CA ASN A 738 1.99 -13.40 14.23
C ASN A 738 1.67 -13.37 15.72
N ILE A 739 2.11 -12.31 16.42
CA ILE A 739 1.66 -12.00 17.78
C ILE A 739 0.74 -10.79 17.69
N ALA A 740 -0.55 -10.99 17.95
CA ALA A 740 -1.55 -9.94 17.88
C ALA A 740 -2.16 -9.67 19.25
N LEU A 741 -2.16 -8.39 19.63
CA LEU A 741 -2.86 -7.86 20.79
C LEU A 741 -4.08 -7.07 20.32
N THR A 742 -5.25 -7.40 20.87
CA THR A 742 -6.50 -6.66 20.66
C THR A 742 -6.80 -5.83 21.90
N LEU A 743 -6.91 -4.51 21.70
CA LEU A 743 -7.23 -3.53 22.72
C LEU A 743 -8.70 -3.18 22.59
N THR A 744 -9.44 -3.26 23.70
CA THR A 744 -10.88 -2.98 23.76
C THR A 744 -11.24 -2.24 25.05
N PRO A 745 -12.24 -1.34 25.05
CA PRO A 745 -12.77 -0.75 26.26
C PRO A 745 -13.21 -1.82 27.27
N THR A 746 -12.82 -1.67 28.53
CA THR A 746 -13.19 -2.60 29.61
C THR A 746 -14.69 -2.51 29.93
N THR A 747 -15.29 -1.35 29.68
CA THR A 747 -16.73 -1.09 29.83
C THR A 747 -17.22 -0.27 28.65
N GLY A 748 -18.42 -0.58 28.15
CA GLY A 748 -18.99 0.13 27.01
C GLY A 748 -18.50 -0.41 25.66
N THR A 749 -18.78 0.34 24.60
CA THR A 749 -18.36 0.03 23.22
C THR A 749 -17.24 0.91 22.72
N THR A 750 -16.89 1.98 23.44
CA THR A 750 -15.87 2.97 23.07
C THR A 750 -15.08 3.46 24.29
N ALA A 751 -13.90 4.02 24.07
CA ALA A 751 -13.07 4.68 25.08
C ALA A 751 -12.32 5.89 24.48
N SER A 752 -11.70 6.69 25.35
CA SER A 752 -11.03 7.92 24.96
C SER A 752 -9.71 7.72 24.22
N VAL A 753 -9.30 8.71 23.44
CA VAL A 753 -7.98 8.78 22.78
C VAL A 753 -6.84 8.62 23.80
N ASP A 754 -6.96 9.27 24.95
CA ASP A 754 -5.94 9.20 26.02
C ASP A 754 -5.79 7.78 26.59
N ASP A 755 -6.91 7.06 26.73
CA ASP A 755 -6.91 5.68 27.21
C ASP A 755 -6.21 4.74 26.21
N PHE A 756 -6.50 4.88 24.91
CA PHE A 756 -5.80 4.11 23.86
C PHE A 756 -4.32 4.49 23.77
N ASN A 757 -3.98 5.78 23.89
CA ASN A 757 -2.58 6.25 23.91
C ASN A 757 -1.80 5.61 25.07
N ALA A 758 -2.38 5.64 26.28
CA ALA A 758 -1.78 5.01 27.45
C ALA A 758 -1.60 3.49 27.29
N ALA A 759 -2.58 2.81 26.69
CA ALA A 759 -2.54 1.37 26.45
C ALA A 759 -1.48 0.98 25.40
N ILE A 760 -1.37 1.72 24.29
CA ILE A 760 -0.39 1.46 23.24
C ILE A 760 1.04 1.75 23.72
N LYS A 761 1.27 2.86 24.44
CA LYS A 761 2.57 3.18 25.05
C LYS A 761 3.06 2.15 26.08
N ALA A 762 2.15 1.35 26.63
CA ALA A 762 2.51 0.29 27.57
C ALA A 762 3.02 -0.98 26.88
N ILE A 763 2.98 -1.07 25.54
CA ILE A 763 3.40 -2.24 24.78
C ILE A 763 4.89 -2.11 24.44
N GLN A 764 5.64 -3.20 24.60
CA GLN A 764 7.08 -3.26 24.33
C GLN A 764 7.43 -4.54 23.55
N PHE A 765 8.47 -4.49 22.73
CA PHE A 765 9.03 -5.66 22.06
C PHE A 765 10.16 -6.26 22.88
N LYS A 766 10.21 -7.60 22.95
CA LYS A 766 11.33 -8.35 23.50
C LYS A 766 11.56 -9.62 22.70
N ASN A 767 12.82 -10.08 22.60
CA ASN A 767 13.13 -11.44 22.22
C ASN A 767 13.78 -12.20 23.41
N THR A 768 13.43 -13.47 23.61
CA THR A 768 13.93 -14.32 24.71
C THR A 768 14.85 -15.46 24.23
N SER A 769 15.19 -15.50 22.95
CA SER A 769 16.15 -16.44 22.40
C SER A 769 17.58 -15.96 22.65
N GLU A 770 18.48 -16.89 22.97
CA GLU A 770 19.94 -16.70 23.03
C GLU A 770 20.60 -16.90 21.64
N ALA A 771 19.78 -16.96 20.59
CA ALA A 771 20.20 -16.96 19.19
C ALA A 771 19.08 -16.36 18.32
N PRO A 772 18.75 -15.07 18.53
CA PRO A 772 17.62 -14.45 17.86
C PRO A 772 17.87 -14.33 16.35
N ASN A 773 16.78 -14.43 15.57
CA ASN A 773 16.86 -14.14 14.15
C ASN A 773 17.08 -12.63 13.91
N ASN A 774 18.10 -12.27 13.12
CA ASN A 774 18.51 -10.88 12.85
C ASN A 774 17.67 -10.13 11.81
N THR A 775 16.58 -10.71 11.29
CA THR A 775 15.66 -10.00 10.40
C THR A 775 14.94 -8.90 11.18
N ASN A 776 14.73 -7.72 10.62
CA ASN A 776 13.97 -6.67 11.31
C ASN A 776 12.53 -7.16 11.60
N ARG A 777 11.98 -6.71 12.74
CA ARG A 777 10.60 -6.97 13.12
C ARG A 777 9.73 -5.80 12.73
N THR A 778 8.58 -6.09 12.15
CA THR A 778 7.59 -5.08 11.77
C THR A 778 6.32 -5.30 12.60
N ILE A 779 5.95 -4.27 13.35
CA ILE A 779 4.77 -4.25 14.21
C ILE A 779 3.75 -3.31 13.60
N GLN A 780 2.55 -3.80 13.32
CA GLN A 780 1.48 -3.06 12.65
C GLN A 780 0.43 -2.57 13.64
N PHE A 781 -0.12 -1.39 13.40
CA PHE A 781 -1.17 -0.77 14.20
C PHE A 781 -2.40 -0.51 13.35
N VAL A 782 -3.58 -0.86 13.88
CA VAL A 782 -4.87 -0.50 13.31
C VAL A 782 -5.78 -0.01 14.43
N LEU A 783 -6.31 1.20 14.30
CA LEU A 783 -7.38 1.73 15.15
C LEU A 783 -8.72 1.54 14.45
N THR A 784 -9.78 1.29 15.20
CA THR A 784 -11.16 1.23 14.69
C THR A 784 -12.07 2.07 15.58
N ASP A 785 -12.86 2.94 14.97
CA ASP A 785 -13.84 3.78 15.66
C ASP A 785 -15.18 3.03 15.90
N ALA A 786 -16.17 3.74 16.42
CA ALA A 786 -17.49 3.22 16.75
C ALA A 786 -18.36 2.94 15.52
N ASP A 787 -18.07 3.58 14.39
CA ASP A 787 -18.76 3.39 13.12
C ASP A 787 -18.15 2.24 12.32
N GLY A 788 -16.97 1.76 12.74
CA GLY A 788 -16.22 0.69 12.08
C GLY A 788 -15.15 1.20 11.12
N ASN A 789 -14.90 2.52 11.07
CA ASN A 789 -13.84 3.12 10.26
C ASN A 789 -12.49 2.77 10.85
N THR A 790 -11.54 2.46 9.98
CA THR A 790 -10.21 2.00 10.38
C THR A 790 -9.11 2.96 9.96
N SER A 791 -8.05 3.08 10.77
CA SER A 791 -6.87 3.89 10.43
C SER A 791 -6.13 3.44 9.17
N ASP A 792 -6.53 2.30 8.59
CA ASP A 792 -5.98 1.78 7.35
C ASP A 792 -6.60 2.44 6.12
N GLU A 793 -7.81 3.00 6.24
CA GLU A 793 -8.54 3.63 5.13
C GLU A 793 -7.88 4.93 4.64
N ILE A 794 -6.94 5.49 5.42
CA ILE A 794 -6.27 6.77 5.15
C ILE A 794 -5.34 6.70 3.93
N PHE A 795 -4.74 5.55 3.66
CA PHE A 795 -3.59 5.50 2.76
C PHE A 795 -3.96 5.49 1.27
N GLY A 796 -5.23 5.29 0.91
CA GLY A 796 -5.66 5.24 -0.48
C GLY A 796 -5.03 4.11 -1.31
N PRO A 797 -5.44 3.92 -2.58
CA PRO A 797 -5.11 2.74 -3.39
C PRO A 797 -3.65 2.67 -3.82
N ASP A 798 -2.94 3.79 -3.98
CA ASP A 798 -1.55 3.80 -4.46
C ASP A 798 -0.50 3.60 -3.36
N SER A 799 -0.95 3.38 -2.13
CA SER A 799 -0.05 3.23 -0.99
C SER A 799 0.50 1.81 -0.81
N GLY A 800 0.07 0.84 -1.64
CA GLY A 800 0.58 -0.53 -1.59
C GLY A 800 0.19 -1.28 -0.31
N GLY A 801 -0.98 -0.96 0.26
CA GLY A 801 -1.42 -1.55 1.52
C GLY A 801 -0.60 -1.08 2.74
N ARG A 802 -0.05 0.15 2.67
CA ARG A 802 0.68 0.79 3.77
C ARG A 802 -0.15 0.70 5.05
N LYS A 803 0.53 0.38 6.15
CA LYS A 803 -0.02 0.37 7.50
C LYS A 803 0.85 1.29 8.34
N HIS A 804 0.29 1.78 9.44
CA HIS A 804 1.12 2.35 10.50
C HIS A 804 1.96 1.22 11.08
N THR A 805 3.27 1.31 10.93
CA THR A 805 4.23 0.31 11.37
C THR A 805 5.28 0.87 12.30
N THR A 806 5.81 0.00 13.15
CA THR A 806 7.06 0.20 13.85
C THR A 806 8.03 -0.87 13.39
N THR A 807 9.26 -0.45 13.11
CA THR A 807 10.37 -1.34 12.81
C THR A 807 11.28 -1.46 14.04
N VAL A 808 11.66 -2.69 14.40
CA VAL A 808 12.67 -3.00 15.41
C VAL A 808 13.81 -3.77 14.75
N ALA A 809 15.03 -3.25 14.80
CA ALA A 809 16.21 -3.98 14.38
C ALA A 809 16.61 -5.01 15.45
N VAL A 810 16.91 -6.25 15.05
CA VAL A 810 17.31 -7.32 15.97
C VAL A 810 18.77 -7.68 15.77
N GLN A 811 19.55 -7.64 16.85
CA GLN A 811 20.97 -7.96 16.84
C GLN A 811 21.28 -9.12 17.79
N ALA A 812 21.63 -10.28 17.22
CA ALA A 812 22.20 -11.40 17.98
C ALA A 812 23.60 -11.07 18.52
N VAL A 813 23.92 -11.66 19.67
CA VAL A 813 25.23 -11.64 20.31
C VAL A 813 25.78 -13.06 20.27
N ASN A 814 27.04 -13.21 19.89
CA ASN A 814 27.64 -14.54 19.83
C ASN A 814 27.91 -15.07 21.24
N ASP A 815 27.40 -16.26 21.56
CA ASP A 815 27.60 -16.92 22.83
C ASP A 815 28.85 -17.82 22.82
N ALA A 816 29.37 -18.14 24.00
CA ALA A 816 30.55 -19.02 24.09
C ALA A 816 30.11 -20.49 24.19
N PRO A 817 30.80 -21.43 23.51
CA PRO A 817 30.51 -22.85 23.66
C PRO A 817 30.81 -23.30 25.08
N VAL A 818 29.91 -24.11 25.64
CA VAL A 818 30.03 -24.72 26.96
C VAL A 818 30.44 -26.19 26.80
N LEU A 819 31.53 -26.58 27.46
CA LEU A 819 32.04 -27.96 27.51
C LEU A 819 31.79 -28.58 28.88
N ASP A 820 31.30 -29.81 28.88
CA ASP A 820 31.20 -30.70 30.04
C ASP A 820 31.89 -32.02 29.72
N LEU A 821 32.89 -32.40 30.51
CA LEU A 821 33.67 -33.61 30.28
C LEU A 821 33.03 -34.89 30.86
N ASP A 822 32.00 -34.75 31.70
CA ASP A 822 31.33 -35.85 32.43
C ASP A 822 29.84 -35.53 32.61
N GLY A 823 29.08 -35.55 31.51
CA GLY A 823 27.71 -35.03 31.47
C GLY A 823 26.76 -35.68 32.50
N ASN A 824 26.98 -36.96 32.83
CA ASN A 824 26.19 -37.66 33.85
C ASN A 824 26.82 -37.64 35.27
N ASN A 825 28.00 -37.02 35.42
CA ASN A 825 28.80 -36.96 36.63
C ASN A 825 29.17 -38.36 37.18
N SER A 826 29.49 -39.33 36.32
CA SER A 826 29.81 -40.72 36.72
C SER A 826 31.11 -40.82 37.48
N SER A 827 32.03 -39.88 37.25
CA SER A 827 33.40 -39.94 37.73
C SER A 827 33.54 -39.40 39.16
N THR A 828 32.44 -39.06 39.82
CA THR A 828 32.38 -38.35 41.12
C THR A 828 32.96 -36.94 41.13
N ALA A 829 33.35 -36.43 39.95
CA ALA A 829 33.58 -35.01 39.77
C ALA A 829 32.22 -34.28 39.76
N THR A 830 32.23 -32.97 39.94
CA THR A 830 31.01 -32.15 40.00
C THR A 830 31.12 -31.01 39.01
N GLY A 831 30.00 -30.65 38.38
CA GLY A 831 29.99 -29.60 37.38
C GLY A 831 30.47 -30.17 36.04
N SER A 832 31.28 -29.40 35.31
CA SER A 832 31.79 -29.77 33.98
C SER A 832 33.07 -30.61 33.99
N ASP A 833 33.55 -30.99 35.19
CA ASP A 833 34.84 -31.63 35.38
C ASP A 833 34.74 -33.16 35.24
N TYR A 834 35.79 -33.79 34.72
CA TYR A 834 35.97 -35.24 34.73
C TYR A 834 37.17 -35.66 35.58
N LYS A 835 37.05 -36.79 36.28
CA LYS A 835 38.08 -37.34 37.17
C LYS A 835 38.36 -38.81 36.88
N THR A 836 39.62 -39.08 36.55
CA THR A 836 40.14 -40.43 36.30
C THR A 836 41.48 -40.67 36.99
N THR A 837 42.01 -41.89 36.92
CA THR A 837 43.28 -42.30 37.56
C THR A 837 44.20 -43.06 36.60
N PHE A 838 45.44 -42.60 36.45
CA PHE A 838 46.52 -43.33 35.78
C PHE A 838 47.30 -44.19 36.79
N THR A 839 47.70 -45.40 36.40
CA THR A 839 48.53 -46.30 37.20
C THR A 839 49.77 -46.70 36.42
N GLU A 840 50.95 -46.58 37.05
CA GLU A 840 52.24 -46.94 36.44
C GLU A 840 52.22 -48.36 35.83
N GLY A 841 52.72 -48.49 34.60
CA GLY A 841 52.71 -49.75 33.84
C GLY A 841 51.37 -50.10 33.19
N GLY A 842 50.34 -49.28 33.38
CA GLY A 842 49.05 -49.35 32.66
C GLY A 842 49.10 -48.74 31.26
N GLY A 843 47.95 -48.79 30.57
CA GLY A 843 47.75 -48.08 29.30
C GLY A 843 47.42 -46.59 29.51
N ALA A 844 47.36 -45.84 28.42
CA ALA A 844 46.88 -44.45 28.42
C ALA A 844 45.40 -44.37 28.88
N VAL A 845 45.00 -43.22 29.41
CA VAL A 845 43.70 -43.03 30.08
C VAL A 845 43.00 -41.82 29.48
N ALA A 846 41.76 -41.99 29.02
CA ALA A 846 40.98 -40.91 28.42
C ALA A 846 40.82 -39.70 29.36
N ILE A 847 40.86 -38.50 28.79
CA ILE A 847 40.75 -37.24 29.55
C ILE A 847 39.32 -36.68 29.64
N GLY A 848 38.36 -37.30 28.96
CA GLY A 848 36.93 -37.06 29.09
C GLY A 848 36.19 -38.39 29.26
N ASP A 849 34.97 -38.36 29.81
CA ASP A 849 34.12 -39.54 29.91
C ASP A 849 33.52 -39.92 28.53
N SER A 850 32.83 -41.05 28.47
CA SER A 850 32.08 -41.52 27.31
C SER A 850 30.90 -40.63 26.89
N ASP A 851 30.51 -39.67 27.73
CA ASP A 851 29.39 -38.75 27.54
C ASP A 851 29.81 -37.27 27.68
N VAL A 852 31.00 -36.92 27.17
CA VAL A 852 31.41 -35.52 26.93
C VAL A 852 30.29 -34.79 26.17
N SER A 853 29.89 -33.63 26.68
CA SER A 853 28.88 -32.76 26.11
C SER A 853 29.47 -31.41 25.75
N ILE A 854 29.05 -30.88 24.61
CA ILE A 854 29.33 -29.54 24.13
C ILE A 854 28.00 -28.95 23.68
N THR A 855 27.68 -27.77 24.19
CA THR A 855 26.50 -27.00 23.79
C THR A 855 26.94 -25.59 23.42
N ASP A 856 26.32 -25.06 22.38
CA ASP A 856 26.56 -23.70 21.89
C ASP A 856 25.20 -23.22 21.34
N ALA A 857 24.81 -21.99 21.67
CA ALA A 857 23.46 -21.49 21.42
C ALA A 857 23.30 -20.99 19.98
N ASP A 858 24.37 -20.42 19.42
CA ASP A 858 24.40 -19.69 18.16
C ASP A 858 25.12 -20.44 17.03
N ASP A 859 25.98 -21.40 17.33
CA ASP A 859 26.66 -22.25 16.35
C ASP A 859 26.46 -23.76 16.59
N ILE A 860 26.32 -24.52 15.51
CA ILE A 860 26.26 -25.98 15.53
C ILE A 860 27.62 -26.64 15.29
N ASN A 861 28.64 -25.84 14.94
CA ASN A 861 29.99 -26.28 14.68
C ASN A 861 30.99 -25.68 15.68
N ILE A 862 32.13 -26.34 15.81
CA ILE A 862 33.29 -25.87 16.57
C ILE A 862 34.50 -25.86 15.63
N GLU A 863 35.35 -24.83 15.70
CA GLU A 863 36.51 -24.68 14.82
C GLU A 863 37.79 -25.26 15.43
N SER A 864 37.90 -25.25 16.76
CA SER A 864 39.09 -25.71 17.47
C SER A 864 38.83 -26.07 18.93
N ALA A 865 39.69 -26.93 19.47
CA ALA A 865 39.78 -27.20 20.91
C ALA A 865 41.24 -27.26 21.31
N THR A 866 41.60 -26.62 22.42
CA THR A 866 42.96 -26.68 22.97
C THR A 866 42.93 -27.47 24.26
N ILE A 867 43.71 -28.55 24.32
CA ILE A 867 43.79 -29.42 25.48
C ILE A 867 45.21 -29.28 26.05
N THR A 868 45.29 -28.92 27.32
CA THR A 868 46.56 -28.69 28.02
C THR A 868 46.73 -29.67 29.17
N LEU A 869 47.79 -30.48 29.11
CA LEU A 869 48.24 -31.29 30.23
C LEU A 869 49.07 -30.44 31.20
N GLY A 870 48.40 -29.75 32.12
CA GLY A 870 49.01 -28.69 32.93
C GLY A 870 50.12 -29.13 33.90
N SER A 871 50.07 -30.35 34.45
CA SER A 871 51.08 -30.85 35.40
C SER A 871 51.73 -32.12 34.85
N ARG A 872 53.07 -32.10 34.78
CA ARG A 872 53.93 -33.16 34.22
C ARG A 872 55.06 -33.48 35.21
N PRO A 873 54.77 -34.22 36.29
CA PRO A 873 55.64 -34.34 37.46
C PRO A 873 56.96 -35.07 37.19
N ASP A 874 57.02 -35.98 36.20
CA ASP A 874 58.24 -36.70 35.85
C ASP A 874 58.97 -36.05 34.66
N GLY A 875 58.42 -34.95 34.14
CA GLY A 875 59.04 -34.04 33.19
C GLY A 875 58.37 -34.06 31.81
N ASP A 876 58.66 -33.03 31.02
CA ASP A 876 58.03 -32.78 29.71
C ASP A 876 58.18 -33.92 28.70
N THR A 877 59.13 -34.84 28.88
CA THR A 877 59.36 -35.98 27.98
C THR A 877 58.74 -37.30 28.45
N VAL A 878 58.08 -37.33 29.61
CA VAL A 878 57.50 -38.55 30.19
C VAL A 878 55.98 -38.55 30.09
N GLU A 879 55.34 -37.40 30.38
CA GLU A 879 53.90 -37.23 30.24
C GLU A 879 53.52 -36.58 28.90
N SER A 880 52.60 -37.20 28.17
CA SER A 880 52.13 -36.72 26.87
C SER A 880 50.65 -36.98 26.66
N LEU A 881 50.01 -36.13 25.85
CA LEU A 881 48.67 -36.38 25.31
C LEU A 881 48.77 -37.00 23.91
N LEU A 882 47.86 -37.91 23.58
CA LEU A 882 47.76 -38.46 22.23
C LEU A 882 46.32 -38.76 21.82
N VAL A 883 46.09 -38.83 20.51
CA VAL A 883 44.81 -39.22 19.94
C VAL A 883 44.71 -40.74 19.83
N ASN A 884 43.68 -41.33 20.41
CA ASN A 884 43.39 -42.75 20.34
C ASN A 884 42.51 -43.07 19.11
N GLY A 885 43.15 -43.35 17.97
CA GLY A 885 42.46 -43.78 16.76
C GLY A 885 42.32 -42.68 15.71
N THR A 886 41.22 -42.69 14.97
CA THR A 886 40.95 -41.74 13.88
C THR A 886 39.92 -40.71 14.34
N LEU A 887 40.27 -39.44 14.19
CA LEU A 887 39.38 -38.33 14.51
C LEU A 887 38.19 -38.30 13.54
N PRO A 888 37.01 -37.90 14.02
CA PRO A 888 35.80 -37.81 13.20
C PRO A 888 35.83 -36.58 12.28
N GLY A 889 35.19 -36.73 11.10
CA GLY A 889 34.96 -35.62 10.18
C GLY A 889 36.23 -35.00 9.61
N THR A 890 36.29 -33.68 9.63
CA THR A 890 37.39 -32.82 9.16
C THR A 890 38.39 -32.46 10.26
N ILE A 891 38.16 -32.94 11.49
CA ILE A 891 38.97 -32.60 12.66
C ILE A 891 40.36 -33.22 12.53
N SER A 892 41.38 -32.40 12.75
CA SER A 892 42.78 -32.81 12.78
C SER A 892 43.42 -32.40 14.10
N ALA A 893 44.32 -33.23 14.62
CA ALA A 893 45.13 -32.90 15.78
C ALA A 893 46.51 -32.41 15.34
N GLY A 894 46.94 -31.29 15.91
CA GLY A 894 48.34 -30.88 15.91
C GLY A 894 49.22 -31.87 16.66
N ALA A 895 50.53 -31.80 16.45
CA ALA A 895 51.48 -32.55 17.28
C ALA A 895 51.44 -32.03 18.72
N TYR A 896 51.50 -32.93 19.70
CA TYR A 896 51.66 -32.56 21.11
C TYR A 896 52.98 -31.82 21.32
N ASP A 897 52.91 -30.62 21.88
CA ASP A 897 54.08 -29.84 22.28
C ASP A 897 54.44 -30.17 23.73
N SER A 898 55.48 -30.96 23.92
CA SER A 898 55.98 -31.35 25.25
C SER A 898 56.35 -30.18 26.15
N SER A 899 56.78 -29.04 25.58
CA SER A 899 57.24 -27.89 26.37
C SER A 899 56.07 -27.14 27.00
N THR A 900 54.92 -27.09 26.32
CA THR A 900 53.71 -26.41 26.80
C THR A 900 52.69 -27.39 27.37
N GLY A 901 52.75 -28.66 26.96
CA GLY A 901 51.78 -29.71 27.27
C GLY A 901 50.50 -29.61 26.44
N VAL A 902 50.55 -28.94 25.29
CA VAL A 902 49.36 -28.61 24.51
C VAL A 902 49.21 -29.56 23.33
N ILE A 903 47.98 -30.03 23.12
CA ILE A 903 47.52 -30.58 21.84
C ILE A 903 46.31 -29.76 21.38
N THR A 904 46.32 -29.35 20.11
CA THR A 904 45.25 -28.55 19.51
C THR A 904 44.51 -29.37 18.48
N LEU A 905 43.18 -29.45 18.61
CA LEU A 905 42.28 -29.95 17.58
C LEU A 905 41.82 -28.77 16.72
N THR A 906 41.83 -28.92 15.41
CA THR A 906 41.42 -27.89 14.45
C THR A 906 40.58 -28.49 13.31
N GLY A 907 39.62 -27.71 12.83
CA GLY A 907 38.78 -28.03 11.69
C GLY A 907 37.30 -27.89 12.02
N SER A 908 36.57 -27.04 11.30
CA SER A 908 35.13 -26.81 11.53
C SER A 908 34.34 -28.11 11.39
N ALA A 909 33.70 -28.53 12.48
CA ALA A 909 32.94 -29.78 12.58
C ALA A 909 31.84 -29.67 13.64
N THR A 910 30.82 -30.52 13.55
CA THR A 910 29.64 -30.45 14.43
C THR A 910 29.99 -30.67 15.92
N LEU A 911 29.14 -30.16 16.83
CA LEU A 911 29.27 -30.38 18.28
C LEU A 911 29.55 -31.86 18.63
N SER A 912 28.79 -32.78 18.04
CA SER A 912 28.93 -34.22 18.29
C SER A 912 30.25 -34.81 17.80
N GLN A 913 30.80 -34.30 16.69
CA GLN A 913 32.11 -34.72 16.22
C GLN A 913 33.22 -34.25 17.15
N TYR A 914 33.14 -33.03 17.68
CA TYR A 914 34.11 -32.54 18.67
C TYR A 914 34.00 -33.27 20.00
N GLN A 915 32.80 -33.59 20.48
CA GLN A 915 32.59 -34.44 21.66
C GLN A 915 33.31 -35.78 21.51
N ALA A 916 33.11 -36.46 20.38
CA ALA A 916 33.78 -37.72 20.08
C ALA A 916 35.30 -37.58 19.92
N ALA A 917 35.78 -36.48 19.33
CA ALA A 917 37.22 -36.20 19.19
C ALA A 917 37.91 -35.98 20.55
N ILE A 918 37.28 -35.23 21.45
CA ILE A 918 37.80 -35.00 22.81
C ILE A 918 37.83 -36.30 23.61
N ALA A 919 36.78 -37.12 23.51
CA ALA A 919 36.73 -38.44 24.16
C ALA A 919 37.82 -39.42 23.66
N GLN A 920 38.43 -39.17 22.49
CA GLN A 920 39.56 -39.94 21.97
C GLN A 920 40.93 -39.47 22.49
N ILE A 921 41.02 -38.34 23.19
CA ILE A 921 42.28 -37.87 23.76
C ILE A 921 42.58 -38.62 25.07
N GLN A 922 43.83 -39.04 25.25
CA GLN A 922 44.30 -39.82 26.39
C GLN A 922 45.76 -39.53 26.77
#